data_AF-A0A6V8CY46-F1
#
_entry.id   AF-A0A6V8CY46-F1
#
_cell.length_a   1.000
_cell.length_b   1.000
_cell.length_c   1.000
_cell.angle_alpha   90.00
_cell.angle_beta   90.00
_cell.angle_gamma   90.00
#
_symmetry.space_group_name_H-M   'P 1'
#
loop_
_entity.id
_entity.type
_entity.pdbx_description
1 polymer ?
#
loop_
_entity_poly.entity_id
_entity_poly.type
_entity_poly.pdbx_seq_one_letter_code
_entity_poly.pdbx_strand_id
1 'polypeptide(L)'
;MALNQSLSDVMSDKRMKLIVLISLCILSLPAIISPPQTSMATEAIFEDPAMQRIKSEGNDSTISAYLIIRVQHEDLGPLTSNFSRVEQLFNIEQEARTSTDSDYSFDSNKVYIQRLETPFSAWEGAFNTRNKSLANASSWGEVLQPTNEQGWCSEEANTAETNALQATLLLLPKESNIGVACPEFAGASATQPPQSNELLWLIWLDSSERPVDWSELSSWCEKISANSEFNFEPAGVNMLFKEAELIAKDDLAKILPITAVILVAIMWLFFRDIKTTLMTLGSVVLVVLAVIGFLQLFDYQFSVIDGIAVPIIMGVAVDGAFWYKSSNKPTKEVREILLLAMATTVAAISLALFSPIKAQRGLALVMIVGIVFDWLLTRFVLEQYYLKSRVAPIVNDVVNFSSENKIKWGWPVALLALVMIAVTSPTGVEALDINQFLPEDSESLDELSELRDLYVIASSTIVFITFDLDNADSLELSNLDNFKQQFVQHPNIIAYDTGLSREILVLGLGDLTESSSFDELYDNTTESILVKDPWLRVDGEVTGGFILAVIDGENAQSAYQFSLDTQNLLDDNNLSGEIGGDLITGISLAKSFEQTRILQIIFAGIIVFTISRAMTGSTNRAARIAVGTIAVGIAVDGLASHLGGRGVNTAPAVLLGMGFAADYLSHASDKITSWKFDNMARWGAAITSCSVFFVVSFSKFPPAKDTGVLLTLTIIISVFLATLLSTVSHERAIKQQEE
;
A
#
# COMPACT_ATOMS: atom_id res chain seq x y z
N MET A 1 -47.17 -38.01 9.84
CA MET A 1 -46.30 -37.56 8.72
C MET A 1 -45.78 -36.14 8.93
N ALA A 2 -46.63 -35.15 9.24
CA ALA A 2 -46.20 -33.77 9.58
C ALA A 2 -45.25 -33.66 10.80
N LEU A 3 -45.41 -34.53 11.82
CA LEU A 3 -44.51 -34.55 12.99
C LEU A 3 -43.08 -35.00 12.61
N ASN A 4 -42.94 -35.99 11.74
CA ASN A 4 -41.63 -36.49 11.26
C ASN A 4 -40.92 -35.50 10.32
N GLN A 5 -41.67 -34.73 9.52
CA GLN A 5 -41.12 -33.64 8.72
C GLN A 5 -40.63 -32.47 9.58
N SER A 6 -41.39 -32.09 10.63
CA SER A 6 -40.93 -31.07 11.59
C SER A 6 -39.71 -31.53 12.39
N LEU A 7 -39.63 -32.82 12.74
CA LEU A 7 -38.47 -33.40 13.42
C LEU A 7 -37.26 -33.50 12.49
N SER A 8 -37.43 -33.81 11.20
CA SER A 8 -36.31 -33.83 10.24
C SER A 8 -35.78 -32.43 9.93
N ASP A 9 -36.65 -31.42 9.81
CA ASP A 9 -36.24 -30.03 9.61
C ASP A 9 -35.54 -29.47 10.86
N VAL A 10 -36.04 -29.76 12.07
CA VAL A 10 -35.39 -29.35 13.32
C VAL A 10 -34.05 -30.07 13.55
N MET A 11 -33.93 -31.33 13.13
CA MET A 11 -32.66 -32.07 13.16
C MET A 11 -31.66 -31.55 12.11
N SER A 12 -32.14 -31.14 10.93
CA SER A 12 -31.34 -30.52 9.87
C SER A 12 -30.76 -29.17 10.31
N ASP A 13 -31.59 -28.32 10.94
CA ASP A 13 -31.21 -26.97 11.38
C ASP A 13 -30.17 -27.02 12.53
N LYS A 14 -30.33 -27.97 13.48
CA LYS A 14 -29.32 -28.20 14.52
C LYS A 14 -27.99 -28.73 13.97
N ARG A 15 -28.03 -29.59 12.96
CA ARG A 15 -26.82 -30.11 12.29
C ARG A 15 -26.10 -28.99 11.55
N MET A 16 -26.82 -28.18 10.79
CA MET A 16 -26.25 -27.04 10.07
C MET A 16 -25.60 -26.03 11.01
N LYS A 17 -26.28 -25.70 12.12
CA LYS A 17 -25.72 -24.85 13.18
C LYS A 17 -24.38 -25.37 13.71
N LEU A 18 -24.31 -26.67 14.01
CA LEU A 18 -23.10 -27.30 14.55
C LEU A 18 -21.98 -27.33 13.50
N ILE A 19 -22.30 -27.59 12.23
CA ILE A 19 -21.35 -27.58 11.12
C ILE A 19 -20.72 -26.20 10.96
N VAL A 20 -21.53 -25.14 10.85
CA VAL A 20 -21.02 -23.76 10.65
C VAL A 20 -20.16 -23.31 11.83
N LEU A 21 -20.59 -23.61 13.07
CA LEU A 21 -19.84 -23.23 14.25
C LEU A 21 -18.49 -23.98 14.32
N ILE A 22 -18.49 -25.29 14.09
CA ILE A 22 -17.26 -26.09 14.10
C ILE A 22 -16.34 -25.67 12.96
N SER A 23 -16.86 -25.42 11.76
CA SER A 23 -16.03 -24.99 10.63
C SER A 23 -15.34 -23.66 10.92
N LEU A 24 -16.05 -22.67 11.46
CA LEU A 24 -15.43 -21.38 11.80
C LEU A 24 -14.42 -21.50 12.94
N CYS A 25 -14.68 -22.34 13.95
CA CYS A 25 -13.70 -22.63 15.00
C CYS A 25 -12.46 -23.39 14.49
N ILE A 26 -12.61 -24.23 13.46
CA ILE A 26 -11.46 -24.89 12.82
C ILE A 26 -10.66 -23.87 12.01
N LEU A 27 -11.36 -23.02 11.25
CA LEU A 27 -10.74 -21.96 10.46
C LEU A 27 -10.04 -20.90 11.32
N SER A 28 -10.39 -20.75 12.60
CA SER A 28 -9.71 -19.82 13.51
C SER A 28 -8.44 -20.39 14.15
N LEU A 29 -8.20 -21.70 14.10
CA LEU A 29 -7.02 -22.33 14.71
C LEU A 29 -5.69 -21.80 14.15
N PRO A 30 -5.48 -21.66 12.83
CA PRO A 30 -4.22 -21.14 12.28
C PRO A 30 -3.86 -19.76 12.85
N ALA A 31 -4.84 -18.86 12.94
CA ALA A 31 -4.64 -17.50 13.44
C ALA A 31 -4.21 -17.45 14.91
N ILE A 32 -4.60 -18.45 15.70
CA ILE A 32 -4.24 -18.56 17.14
C ILE A 32 -2.85 -19.19 17.31
N ILE A 33 -2.52 -20.19 16.49
CA ILE A 33 -1.26 -20.94 16.59
C ILE A 33 -0.10 -20.10 16.04
N SER A 34 -0.31 -19.46 14.90
CA SER A 34 0.67 -18.66 14.18
C SER A 34 0.02 -17.34 13.76
N PRO A 35 0.03 -16.31 14.62
CA PRO A 35 -0.54 -15.01 14.26
C PRO A 35 0.16 -14.45 13.00
N PRO A 36 -0.59 -13.86 12.05
CA PRO A 36 0.00 -13.37 10.81
C PRO A 36 0.97 -12.24 11.10
N GLN A 37 2.14 -12.29 10.45
CA GLN A 37 3.02 -11.13 10.38
C GLN A 37 2.50 -10.20 9.30
N THR A 38 2.21 -8.95 9.66
CA THR A 38 1.83 -7.91 8.70
C THR A 38 3.06 -7.12 8.29
N SER A 39 3.15 -6.81 6.99
CA SER A 39 4.23 -6.00 6.41
C SER A 39 3.68 -4.79 5.63
N MET A 40 4.53 -3.77 5.50
CA MET A 40 4.28 -2.58 4.68
C MET A 40 5.28 -2.39 3.53
N ALA A 41 6.01 -3.44 3.16
CA ALA A 41 6.91 -3.39 2.01
C ALA A 41 6.14 -2.95 0.74
N THR A 42 6.80 -2.21 -0.15
CA THR A 42 6.22 -1.71 -1.41
C THR A 42 5.61 -2.83 -2.26
N GLU A 43 6.19 -4.03 -2.22
CA GLU A 43 5.69 -5.26 -2.86
C GLU A 43 4.35 -5.77 -2.32
N ALA A 44 4.00 -5.38 -1.08
CA ALA A 44 2.68 -5.65 -0.52
C ALA A 44 1.63 -4.67 -1.07
N ILE A 45 2.05 -3.52 -1.60
CA ILE A 45 1.18 -2.44 -2.08
C ILE A 45 0.97 -2.51 -3.60
N PHE A 46 2.01 -2.85 -4.38
CA PHE A 46 1.94 -2.96 -5.85
C PHE A 46 2.62 -4.22 -6.40
N GLU A 47 2.31 -4.50 -7.66
CA GLU A 47 3.01 -5.45 -8.49
C GLU A 47 3.78 -4.66 -9.55
N ASP A 48 5.11 -4.74 -9.51
CA ASP A 48 5.99 -4.17 -10.53
C ASP A 48 6.53 -5.32 -11.39
N PRO A 49 6.10 -5.42 -12.67
CA PRO A 49 6.48 -6.54 -13.53
C PRO A 49 7.98 -6.54 -13.86
N ALA A 50 8.60 -5.37 -14.06
CA ALA A 50 10.03 -5.28 -14.35
C ALA A 50 10.85 -5.71 -13.13
N MET A 51 10.46 -5.27 -11.93
CA MET A 51 11.13 -5.66 -10.68
C MET A 51 10.94 -7.14 -10.35
N GLN A 52 9.73 -7.69 -10.59
CA GLN A 52 9.49 -9.12 -10.43
C GLN A 52 10.38 -9.94 -11.34
N ARG A 53 10.50 -9.52 -12.61
CA ARG A 53 11.38 -10.15 -13.59
C ARG A 53 12.85 -10.10 -13.15
N ILE A 54 13.35 -8.93 -12.73
CA ILE A 54 14.71 -8.79 -12.22
C ILE A 54 14.96 -9.70 -11.02
N LYS A 55 14.00 -9.84 -10.11
CA LYS A 55 14.13 -10.71 -8.93
C LYS A 55 14.05 -12.20 -9.24
N SER A 56 13.27 -12.60 -10.24
CA SER A 56 13.10 -14.01 -10.60
C SER A 56 14.15 -14.53 -11.58
N GLU A 57 14.58 -13.68 -12.51
CA GLU A 57 15.50 -14.03 -13.60
C GLU A 57 16.92 -13.48 -13.37
N GLY A 58 17.11 -12.51 -12.47
CA GLY A 58 18.43 -11.97 -12.13
C GLY A 58 19.17 -12.82 -11.08
N ASN A 59 20.50 -12.79 -11.12
CA ASN A 59 21.35 -13.42 -10.10
C ASN A 59 21.60 -12.53 -8.88
N ASP A 60 21.38 -11.22 -9.00
CA ASP A 60 21.61 -10.26 -7.95
C ASP A 60 20.29 -9.94 -7.21
N SER A 61 20.12 -10.51 -6.02
CA SER A 61 18.95 -10.23 -5.18
C SER A 61 19.00 -8.86 -4.48
N THR A 62 20.09 -8.10 -4.62
CA THR A 62 20.31 -6.84 -3.91
C THR A 62 19.79 -5.60 -4.66
N ILE A 63 19.37 -5.70 -5.92
CA ILE A 63 19.13 -4.54 -6.80
C ILE A 63 18.11 -3.49 -6.27
N SER A 64 17.14 -3.85 -5.42
CA SER A 64 16.06 -2.95 -4.97
C SER A 64 15.85 -2.83 -3.45
N ALA A 65 16.78 -3.34 -2.64
CA ALA A 65 16.57 -3.49 -1.20
C ALA A 65 17.61 -2.75 -0.33
N TYR A 66 18.23 -1.69 -0.86
CA TYR A 66 19.18 -0.93 -0.05
C TYR A 66 18.46 -0.06 0.98
N LEU A 67 19.08 0.05 2.13
CA LEU A 67 18.76 0.99 3.19
C LEU A 67 19.90 2.00 3.25
N ILE A 68 19.58 3.21 3.71
CA ILE A 68 20.54 4.30 3.82
C ILE A 68 20.91 4.44 5.30
N ILE A 69 22.17 4.70 5.58
CA ILE A 69 22.64 5.12 6.90
C ILE A 69 23.35 6.46 6.74
N ARG A 70 22.86 7.49 7.41
CA ARG A 70 23.53 8.78 7.52
C ARG A 70 24.60 8.69 8.60
N VAL A 71 25.81 9.13 8.27
CA VAL A 71 26.97 9.12 9.17
C VAL A 71 27.45 10.54 9.39
N GLN A 72 27.52 10.94 10.66
CA GLN A 72 28.00 12.24 11.10
C GLN A 72 28.97 12.07 12.28
N HIS A 73 29.84 13.05 12.52
CA HIS A 73 30.56 13.13 13.78
C HIS A 73 29.71 13.84 14.83
N GLU A 74 29.83 13.49 16.12
CA GLU A 74 29.12 14.17 17.22
C GLU A 74 29.34 15.70 17.28
N ASP A 75 30.43 16.21 16.70
CA ASP A 75 30.78 17.63 16.70
C ASP A 75 30.38 18.35 15.39
N LEU A 76 29.75 17.63 14.45
CA LEU A 76 29.41 18.09 13.10
C LEU A 76 30.62 18.64 12.31
N GLY A 77 31.83 18.26 12.71
CA GLY A 77 33.08 18.66 12.07
C GLY A 77 33.38 17.86 10.79
N PRO A 78 34.48 18.17 10.10
CA PRO A 78 34.87 17.48 8.87
C PRO A 78 35.10 15.98 9.08
N LEU A 79 34.49 15.15 8.22
CA LEU A 79 34.70 13.69 8.21
C LEU A 79 35.79 13.33 7.23
N THR A 80 35.54 13.50 5.93
CA THR A 80 36.36 12.88 4.88
C THR A 80 37.69 13.61 4.65
N SER A 81 37.77 14.90 5.00
CA SER A 81 39.03 15.65 4.91
C SER A 81 40.00 15.31 6.05
N ASN A 82 39.52 14.79 7.19
CA ASN A 82 40.35 14.36 8.30
C ASN A 82 40.70 12.86 8.16
N PHE A 83 41.95 12.58 7.80
CA PHE A 83 42.40 11.20 7.55
C PHE A 83 42.21 10.26 8.75
N SER A 84 42.37 10.76 9.99
CA SER A 84 42.19 9.92 11.19
C SER A 84 40.74 9.48 11.37
N ARG A 85 39.76 10.33 11.02
CA ARG A 85 38.33 9.97 11.06
C ARG A 85 37.99 8.98 9.95
N VAL A 86 38.58 9.15 8.76
CA VAL A 86 38.44 8.21 7.64
C VAL A 86 38.99 6.83 8.00
N GLU A 87 40.17 6.76 8.63
CA GLU A 87 40.76 5.51 9.10
C GLU A 87 39.86 4.80 10.13
N GLN A 88 39.30 5.54 11.10
CA GLN A 88 38.36 5.00 12.07
C GLN A 88 37.08 4.45 11.42
N LEU A 89 36.44 5.21 10.54
CA LEU A 89 35.24 4.78 9.83
C LEU A 89 35.50 3.59 8.91
N PHE A 90 36.64 3.57 8.23
CA PHE A 90 37.06 2.44 7.40
C PHE A 90 37.28 1.18 8.26
N ASN A 91 37.87 1.31 9.45
CA ASN A 91 38.01 0.17 10.36
C ASN A 91 36.65 -0.33 10.88
N ILE A 92 35.73 0.57 11.25
CA ILE A 92 34.36 0.20 11.64
C ILE A 92 33.67 -0.57 10.50
N GLU A 93 33.81 -0.11 9.26
CA GLU A 93 33.28 -0.80 8.09
C GLU A 93 33.88 -2.21 7.92
N GLN A 94 35.20 -2.36 8.04
CA GLN A 94 35.85 -3.67 7.93
C GLN A 94 35.42 -4.63 9.04
N GLU A 95 35.30 -4.14 10.27
CA GLU A 95 34.82 -4.94 11.39
C GLU A 95 33.37 -5.38 11.19
N ALA A 96 32.50 -4.48 10.71
CA ALA A 96 31.12 -4.79 10.37
C ALA A 96 30.99 -5.90 9.31
N ARG A 97 31.95 -6.00 8.37
CA ARG A 97 31.99 -7.04 7.33
C ARG A 97 32.56 -8.38 7.80
N THR A 98 33.57 -8.36 8.67
CA THR A 98 34.45 -9.53 8.92
C THR A 98 34.35 -10.13 10.31
N SER A 99 33.94 -9.35 11.31
CA SER A 99 34.00 -9.75 12.71
C SER A 99 32.62 -10.17 13.22
N THR A 100 32.58 -11.32 13.90
CA THR A 100 31.35 -11.88 14.49
C THR A 100 31.20 -11.58 15.99
N ASP A 101 32.19 -10.94 16.60
CA ASP A 101 32.25 -10.69 18.05
C ASP A 101 33.04 -9.39 18.30
N SER A 102 32.51 -8.26 17.82
CA SER A 102 33.06 -6.93 18.11
C SER A 102 31.98 -5.92 18.46
N ASP A 103 32.39 -4.77 19.00
CA ASP A 103 31.46 -3.68 19.32
C ASP A 103 30.78 -3.10 18.07
N TYR A 104 31.27 -3.45 16.87
CA TYR A 104 30.74 -3.01 15.57
C TYR A 104 30.08 -4.12 14.73
N SER A 105 30.09 -5.38 15.20
CA SER A 105 29.44 -6.49 14.49
C SER A 105 27.91 -6.36 14.47
N PHE A 106 27.32 -6.84 13.37
CA PHE A 106 25.86 -6.93 13.20
C PHE A 106 25.33 -8.18 13.92
N ASP A 107 24.89 -8.00 15.16
CA ASP A 107 24.51 -9.10 16.05
C ASP A 107 23.01 -9.41 15.97
N SER A 108 22.57 -10.03 14.88
CA SER A 108 21.20 -10.53 14.75
C SER A 108 21.16 -12.02 14.40
N ASN A 109 20.25 -12.75 15.04
CA ASN A 109 20.11 -14.19 14.82
C ASN A 109 19.42 -14.54 13.49
N LYS A 110 18.69 -13.58 12.91
CA LYS A 110 17.80 -13.81 11.76
C LYS A 110 18.15 -12.95 10.55
N VAL A 111 18.66 -11.74 10.78
CA VAL A 111 19.00 -10.76 9.75
C VAL A 111 20.51 -10.67 9.66
N TYR A 112 21.04 -10.58 8.44
CA TYR A 112 22.48 -10.38 8.22
C TYR A 112 22.72 -9.39 7.10
N ILE A 113 23.89 -8.76 7.12
CA ILE A 113 24.35 -7.87 6.06
C ILE A 113 24.71 -8.71 4.84
N GLN A 114 23.92 -8.61 3.78
CA GLN A 114 24.23 -9.23 2.50
C GLN A 114 25.27 -8.42 1.74
N ARG A 115 25.17 -7.08 1.81
CA ARG A 115 26.08 -6.15 1.14
C ARG A 115 26.16 -4.84 1.91
N LEU A 116 27.33 -4.23 1.89
CA LEU A 116 27.60 -2.89 2.43
C LEU A 116 28.44 -2.15 1.39
N GLU A 117 28.05 -0.94 1.03
CA GLU A 117 28.79 -0.05 0.14
C GLU A 117 28.97 1.30 0.82
N THR A 118 30.21 1.78 0.85
CA THR A 118 30.59 3.06 1.45
C THR A 118 31.43 3.84 0.44
N PRO A 119 31.63 5.16 0.63
CA PRO A 119 32.61 5.89 -0.17
C PRO A 119 34.01 5.28 -0.02
N PHE A 120 34.35 4.80 1.18
CA PHE A 120 35.69 4.33 1.50
C PHE A 120 36.05 3.01 0.81
N SER A 121 35.12 2.05 0.71
CA SER A 121 35.34 0.81 -0.04
C SER A 121 35.60 1.09 -1.53
N ALA A 122 34.84 2.02 -2.12
CA ALA A 122 35.00 2.42 -3.51
C ALA A 122 36.33 3.17 -3.72
N TRP A 123 36.66 4.12 -2.85
CA TRP A 123 37.94 4.84 -2.90
C TRP A 123 39.14 3.91 -2.75
N GLU A 124 39.06 2.93 -1.84
CA GLU A 124 40.09 1.90 -1.67
C GLU A 124 40.31 1.09 -2.95
N GLY A 125 39.23 0.73 -3.65
CA GLY A 125 39.30 0.08 -4.96
C GLY A 125 40.07 0.93 -5.97
N ALA A 126 39.73 2.21 -6.10
CA ALA A 126 40.42 3.13 -7.01
C ALA A 126 41.90 3.31 -6.65
N PHE A 127 42.24 3.48 -5.36
CA PHE A 127 43.62 3.62 -4.91
C PHE A 127 44.45 2.37 -5.15
N ASN A 128 43.85 1.18 -4.99
CA ASN A 128 44.53 -0.08 -5.24
C ASN A 128 44.96 -0.25 -6.70
N THR A 129 44.21 0.30 -7.67
CA THR A 129 44.63 0.29 -9.09
C THR A 129 45.96 1.00 -9.34
N ARG A 130 46.34 1.91 -8.42
CA ARG A 130 47.61 2.64 -8.44
C ARG A 130 48.60 2.17 -7.37
N ASN A 131 48.42 0.96 -6.84
CA ASN A 131 49.22 0.36 -5.76
C ASN A 131 49.25 1.22 -4.48
N LYS A 132 48.14 1.87 -4.15
CA LYS A 132 47.93 2.65 -2.92
C LYS A 132 46.80 2.03 -2.10
N SER A 133 46.81 2.26 -0.79
CA SER A 133 45.79 1.74 0.10
C SER A 133 45.59 2.69 1.28
N LEU A 134 44.32 2.94 1.62
CA LEU A 134 43.86 3.65 2.82
C LEU A 134 44.28 2.90 4.08
N ALA A 135 44.23 1.57 4.08
CA ALA A 135 44.56 0.75 5.24
C ALA A 135 46.04 0.84 5.67
N ASN A 136 46.94 1.11 4.70
CA ASN A 136 48.39 1.15 4.94
C ASN A 136 48.95 2.58 5.00
N ALA A 137 48.11 3.60 4.82
CA ALA A 137 48.53 4.99 4.80
C ALA A 137 48.26 5.69 6.13
N SER A 138 49.04 6.72 6.43
CA SER A 138 48.91 7.53 7.65
C SER A 138 48.39 8.95 7.39
N SER A 139 48.34 9.35 6.12
CA SER A 139 47.83 10.65 5.69
C SER A 139 47.36 10.65 4.25
N TRP A 140 46.46 11.58 3.91
CA TRP A 140 46.01 11.81 2.54
C TRP A 140 47.16 12.07 1.56
N GLY A 141 48.27 12.67 2.01
CA GLY A 141 49.43 12.93 1.17
C GLY A 141 50.11 11.66 0.64
N GLU A 142 50.08 10.55 1.39
CA GLU A 142 50.69 9.28 0.99
C GLU A 142 49.86 8.53 -0.07
N VAL A 143 48.54 8.69 0.01
CA VAL A 143 47.57 8.06 -0.90
C VAL A 143 47.42 8.88 -2.19
N LEU A 144 47.39 10.20 -2.09
CA LEU A 144 47.16 11.11 -3.22
C LEU A 144 48.42 11.42 -4.04
N GLN A 145 49.61 10.95 -3.61
CA GLN A 145 50.85 11.12 -4.37
C GLN A 145 51.36 9.80 -4.98
N PRO A 146 51.74 9.78 -6.27
CA PRO A 146 51.77 10.90 -7.22
C PRO A 146 50.37 11.34 -7.65
N THR A 147 50.23 12.64 -7.93
CA THR A 147 48.94 13.26 -8.24
C THR A 147 48.37 12.74 -9.55
N ASN A 148 47.09 12.38 -9.53
CA ASN A 148 46.32 12.10 -10.74
C ASN A 148 45.65 13.39 -11.22
N GLU A 149 46.27 14.11 -12.16
CA GLU A 149 45.82 15.45 -12.57
C GLU A 149 44.38 15.48 -13.10
N GLN A 150 43.93 14.41 -13.78
CA GLN A 150 42.57 14.29 -14.32
C GLN A 150 41.59 13.62 -13.33
N GLY A 151 42.06 13.12 -12.19
CA GLY A 151 41.22 12.45 -11.19
C GLY A 151 40.52 11.18 -11.69
N TRP A 152 39.42 10.81 -11.04
CA TRP A 152 38.64 9.61 -11.38
C TRP A 152 37.57 9.84 -12.46
N CYS A 153 37.37 11.09 -12.91
CA CYS A 153 36.41 11.46 -13.94
C CYS A 153 37.00 11.60 -15.35
N SER A 154 38.25 11.14 -15.55
CA SER A 154 38.86 11.14 -16.88
C SER A 154 38.17 10.16 -17.82
N GLU A 155 38.15 10.45 -19.13
CA GLU A 155 37.69 9.50 -20.16
C GLU A 155 38.47 8.17 -20.17
N GLU A 156 39.72 8.19 -19.68
CA GLU A 156 40.58 7.01 -19.54
C GLU A 156 40.48 6.33 -18.16
N ALA A 157 39.51 6.73 -17.32
CA ALA A 157 39.35 6.16 -15.99
C ALA A 157 39.00 4.67 -16.06
N ASN A 158 39.61 3.87 -15.18
CA ASN A 158 39.25 2.47 -15.06
C ASN A 158 37.95 2.29 -14.25
N THR A 159 37.34 1.11 -14.32
CA THR A 159 36.06 0.82 -13.64
C THR A 159 36.08 1.10 -12.13
N ALA A 160 37.21 0.87 -11.44
CA ALA A 160 37.31 1.15 -10.01
C ALA A 160 37.36 2.65 -9.72
N GLU A 161 38.03 3.44 -10.57
CA GLU A 161 38.03 4.90 -10.52
C GLU A 161 36.63 5.45 -10.81
N THR A 162 35.95 4.97 -11.86
CA THR A 162 34.55 5.35 -12.15
C THR A 162 33.61 5.00 -11.00
N ASN A 163 33.76 3.82 -10.39
CA ASN A 163 32.97 3.44 -9.21
C ASN A 163 33.25 4.33 -8.00
N ALA A 164 34.50 4.76 -7.79
CA ALA A 164 34.87 5.70 -6.75
C ALA A 164 34.27 7.09 -6.99
N LEU A 165 34.23 7.56 -8.24
CA LEU A 165 33.54 8.78 -8.63
C LEU A 165 32.04 8.68 -8.35
N GLN A 166 31.38 7.61 -8.81
CA GLN A 166 29.96 7.37 -8.58
C GLN A 166 29.61 7.31 -7.09
N ALA A 167 30.40 6.58 -6.29
CA ALA A 167 30.22 6.54 -4.85
C ALA A 167 30.37 7.94 -4.21
N THR A 168 31.35 8.72 -4.67
CA THR A 168 31.56 10.10 -4.20
C THR A 168 30.35 10.97 -4.50
N LEU A 169 29.78 10.87 -5.70
CA LEU A 169 28.66 11.69 -6.13
C LEU A 169 27.32 11.28 -5.50
N LEU A 170 27.11 9.98 -5.26
CA LEU A 170 25.85 9.46 -4.71
C LEU A 170 25.80 9.51 -3.17
N LEU A 171 26.94 9.36 -2.50
CA LEU A 171 27.00 9.15 -1.05
C LEU A 171 27.52 10.35 -0.27
N LEU A 172 27.99 11.41 -0.94
CA LEU A 172 28.31 12.68 -0.30
C LEU A 172 27.22 13.72 -0.64
N PRO A 173 27.04 14.75 0.21
CA PRO A 173 26.14 15.87 -0.08
C PRO A 173 26.48 16.57 -1.41
N LYS A 174 25.46 17.11 -2.09
CA LYS A 174 25.56 17.82 -3.39
C LYS A 174 26.58 18.96 -3.39
N GLU A 175 26.75 19.66 -2.27
CA GLU A 175 27.68 20.80 -2.16
C GLU A 175 29.09 20.41 -1.67
N SER A 176 29.38 19.11 -1.55
CA SER A 176 30.69 18.63 -1.11
C SER A 176 31.78 18.95 -2.12
N ASN A 177 32.99 19.27 -1.64
CA ASN A 177 34.15 19.37 -2.53
C ASN A 177 34.62 17.97 -2.89
N ILE A 178 34.39 17.53 -4.12
CA ILE A 178 34.72 16.16 -4.55
C ILE A 178 36.22 15.90 -4.77
N GLY A 179 37.10 16.92 -4.70
CA GLY A 179 38.55 16.75 -4.68
C GLY A 179 39.11 15.91 -5.84
N VAL A 180 39.89 14.88 -5.51
CA VAL A 180 40.52 13.95 -6.48
C VAL A 180 39.52 13.15 -7.31
N ALA A 181 38.26 13.03 -6.85
CA ALA A 181 37.24 12.31 -7.61
C ALA A 181 37.01 12.97 -8.97
N CYS A 182 36.88 14.29 -8.99
CA CYS A 182 36.92 15.03 -10.24
C CYS A 182 37.52 16.44 -10.06
N PRO A 183 38.84 16.60 -10.32
CA PRO A 183 39.55 17.87 -10.21
C PRO A 183 39.04 18.97 -11.16
N GLU A 184 38.27 18.60 -12.19
CA GLU A 184 37.69 19.55 -13.14
C GLU A 184 36.55 20.39 -12.53
N PHE A 185 35.93 19.92 -11.44
CA PHE A 185 34.90 20.67 -10.75
C PHE A 185 35.45 21.95 -10.12
N ALA A 186 34.64 23.01 -10.15
CA ALA A 186 35.00 24.29 -9.55
C ALA A 186 35.29 24.15 -8.05
N GLY A 187 36.55 24.39 -7.66
CA GLY A 187 37.01 24.28 -6.27
C GLY A 187 37.60 22.91 -5.89
N ALA A 188 37.51 21.92 -6.77
CA ALA A 188 38.15 20.61 -6.59
C ALA A 188 39.63 20.64 -7.00
N SER A 189 40.40 19.66 -6.50
CA SER A 189 41.81 19.51 -6.84
C SER A 189 42.25 18.06 -6.72
N ALA A 190 43.09 17.60 -7.65
CA ALA A 190 43.76 16.30 -7.62
C ALA A 190 44.62 16.06 -6.37
N THR A 191 44.96 17.12 -5.63
CA THR A 191 45.78 17.06 -4.41
C THR A 191 44.97 16.98 -3.12
N GLN A 192 43.65 17.05 -3.22
CA GLN A 192 42.75 17.09 -2.07
C GLN A 192 41.82 15.88 -2.11
N PRO A 193 41.52 15.26 -0.97
CA PRO A 193 40.48 14.23 -0.91
C PRO A 193 39.11 14.86 -1.11
N PRO A 194 38.07 14.05 -1.40
CA PRO A 194 36.70 14.49 -1.27
C PRO A 194 36.45 14.99 0.17
N GLN A 195 35.77 16.13 0.33
CA GLN A 195 35.56 16.82 1.61
C GLN A 195 34.06 16.95 1.90
N SER A 196 33.63 16.33 2.99
CA SER A 196 32.30 16.45 3.56
C SER A 196 32.35 16.31 5.09
N ASN A 197 31.35 16.88 5.76
CA ASN A 197 31.11 16.73 7.19
C ASN A 197 30.14 15.57 7.49
N GLU A 198 29.48 15.03 6.47
CA GLU A 198 28.53 13.93 6.56
C GLU A 198 28.54 13.09 5.28
N LEU A 199 28.09 11.84 5.38
CA LEU A 199 28.05 10.93 4.24
C LEU A 199 27.00 9.85 4.45
N LEU A 200 26.67 9.13 3.39
CA LEU A 200 25.77 7.99 3.40
C LEU A 200 26.52 6.66 3.24
N TRP A 201 26.05 5.64 3.93
CA TRP A 201 26.34 4.23 3.62
C TRP A 201 25.11 3.56 3.04
N LEU A 202 25.31 2.66 2.07
CA LEU A 202 24.25 1.82 1.53
C LEU A 202 24.41 0.41 2.09
N ILE A 203 23.34 -0.13 2.67
CA ILE A 203 23.35 -1.45 3.27
C ILE A 203 22.19 -2.29 2.74
N TRP A 204 22.48 -3.55 2.43
CA TRP A 204 21.49 -4.54 2.02
C TRP A 204 21.42 -5.61 3.08
N LEU A 205 20.23 -5.80 3.61
CA LEU A 205 19.93 -6.80 4.62
C LEU A 205 19.16 -7.95 4.00
N ASP A 206 19.52 -9.17 4.37
CA ASP A 206 18.80 -10.37 4.01
C ASP A 206 18.44 -11.17 5.28
N SER A 207 17.45 -12.04 5.18
CA SER A 207 16.97 -12.82 6.31
C SER A 207 16.56 -14.23 5.94
N SER A 208 16.78 -15.14 6.87
CA SER A 208 16.30 -16.52 6.79
C SER A 208 14.76 -16.65 6.83
N GLU A 209 14.06 -15.63 7.32
CA GLU A 209 12.60 -15.54 7.32
C GLU A 209 12.17 -14.25 6.60
N ARG A 210 11.18 -14.33 5.70
CA ARG A 210 10.62 -13.13 5.03
C ARG A 210 9.34 -12.69 5.73
N PRO A 211 9.10 -11.37 5.88
CA PRO A 211 9.92 -10.23 5.41
C PRO A 211 11.12 -9.91 6.32
N VAL A 212 12.15 -9.23 5.77
CA VAL A 212 13.32 -8.77 6.53
C VAL A 212 12.90 -7.75 7.59
N ASP A 213 13.32 -7.94 8.84
CA ASP A 213 13.01 -6.99 9.92
C ASP A 213 14.04 -5.86 9.97
N TRP A 214 13.71 -4.71 9.37
CA TRP A 214 14.59 -3.55 9.34
C TRP A 214 14.81 -2.88 10.71
N SER A 215 14.04 -3.24 11.75
CA SER A 215 14.30 -2.73 13.11
C SER A 215 15.64 -3.19 13.71
N GLU A 216 16.17 -4.28 13.19
CA GLU A 216 17.52 -4.77 13.52
C GLU A 216 18.59 -3.78 13.02
N LEU A 217 18.34 -3.04 11.92
CA LEU A 217 19.24 -2.00 11.44
C LEU A 217 19.33 -0.85 12.45
N SER A 218 18.20 -0.35 12.92
CA SER A 218 18.15 0.71 13.93
C SER A 218 18.89 0.31 15.20
N SER A 219 18.68 -0.93 15.65
CA SER A 219 19.36 -1.47 16.83
C SER A 219 20.88 -1.53 16.64
N TRP A 220 21.34 -1.92 15.44
CA TRP A 220 22.77 -1.93 15.12
C TRP A 220 23.35 -0.51 15.02
N CYS A 221 22.66 0.42 14.36
CA CYS A 221 23.03 1.84 14.27
C CYS A 221 23.17 2.48 15.66
N GLU A 222 22.25 2.21 16.59
CA GLU A 222 22.34 2.66 17.98
C GLU A 222 23.56 2.07 18.70
N LYS A 223 23.85 0.77 18.49
CA LYS A 223 25.02 0.08 19.08
C LYS A 223 26.33 0.73 18.62
N ILE A 224 26.52 0.88 17.32
CA ILE A 224 27.77 1.44 16.76
C ILE A 224 27.94 2.92 17.09
N SER A 225 26.84 3.67 17.19
CA SER A 225 26.88 5.07 17.62
C SER A 225 27.30 5.19 19.09
N ALA A 226 26.77 4.33 19.97
CA ALA A 226 27.13 4.33 21.39
C ALA A 226 28.59 3.94 21.66
N ASN A 227 29.22 3.20 20.74
CA ASN A 227 30.59 2.70 20.85
C ASN A 227 31.61 3.51 20.05
N SER A 228 31.22 4.59 19.36
CA SER A 228 32.11 5.42 18.55
C SER A 228 31.87 6.91 18.75
N GLU A 229 32.72 7.78 18.19
CA GLU A 229 32.54 9.24 18.18
C GLU A 229 31.64 9.71 17.01
N PHE A 230 30.97 8.77 16.33
CA PHE A 230 30.14 9.00 15.17
C PHE A 230 28.69 8.65 15.46
N ASN A 231 27.77 9.44 14.92
CA ASN A 231 26.36 9.15 14.91
C ASN A 231 26.01 8.43 13.60
N PHE A 232 25.44 7.22 13.72
CA PHE A 232 24.92 6.42 12.62
C PHE A 232 23.41 6.37 12.74
N GLU A 233 22.73 6.93 11.73
CA GLU A 233 21.28 7.07 11.73
C GLU A 233 20.69 6.39 10.51
N PRO A 234 19.79 5.40 10.69
CA PRO A 234 19.13 4.78 9.55
C PRO A 234 18.14 5.76 8.92
N ALA A 235 18.19 5.88 7.60
CA ALA A 235 17.56 6.94 6.84
C ALA A 235 16.88 6.41 5.57
N GLY A 236 16.08 7.28 4.94
CA GLY A 236 15.46 7.04 3.63
C GLY A 236 14.06 6.43 3.69
N VAL A 237 13.43 6.37 2.51
CA VAL A 237 12.00 6.03 2.35
C VAL A 237 11.63 4.65 2.91
N ASN A 238 12.55 3.68 2.83
CA ASN A 238 12.33 2.34 3.36
C ASN A 238 12.15 2.34 4.89
N MET A 239 12.91 3.14 5.64
CA MET A 239 12.73 3.24 7.10
C MET A 239 11.38 3.85 7.47
N LEU A 240 10.87 4.77 6.67
CA LEU A 240 9.56 5.38 6.86
C LEU A 240 8.40 4.41 6.64
N PHE A 241 8.50 3.48 5.68
CA PHE A 241 7.51 2.42 5.54
C PHE A 241 7.45 1.51 6.77
N LYS A 242 8.59 1.27 7.43
CA LYS A 242 8.63 0.54 8.70
C LYS A 242 8.03 1.35 9.84
N GLU A 243 8.27 2.66 9.89
CA GLU A 243 7.62 3.53 10.87
C GLU A 243 6.09 3.55 10.68
N ALA A 244 5.62 3.70 9.43
CA ALA A 244 4.20 3.64 9.10
C ALA A 244 3.57 2.28 9.50
N GLU A 245 4.30 1.17 9.33
CA GLU A 245 3.90 -0.16 9.81
C GLU A 245 3.68 -0.17 11.33
N LEU A 246 4.63 0.41 12.09
CA LEU A 246 4.58 0.45 13.54
C LEU A 246 3.45 1.34 14.05
N ILE A 247 3.28 2.53 13.46
CA ILE A 247 2.19 3.46 13.78
C ILE A 247 0.84 2.76 13.55
N ALA A 248 0.67 2.09 12.41
CA ALA A 248 -0.58 1.41 12.08
C ALA A 248 -0.85 0.20 12.99
N LYS A 249 0.17 -0.58 13.35
CA LYS A 249 0.04 -1.69 14.32
C LYS A 249 -0.38 -1.18 15.70
N ASP A 250 0.23 -0.10 16.17
CA ASP A 250 -0.08 0.54 17.45
C ASP A 250 -1.51 1.13 17.45
N ASP A 251 -1.88 1.82 16.36
CA ASP A 251 -3.23 2.33 16.15
C ASP A 251 -4.27 1.21 16.20
N LEU A 252 -4.06 0.11 15.47
CA LEU A 252 -4.98 -1.03 15.46
C LEU A 252 -5.12 -1.64 16.87
N ALA A 253 -4.00 -1.80 17.59
CA ALA A 253 -3.98 -2.32 18.96
C ALA A 253 -4.76 -1.43 19.95
N LYS A 254 -4.76 -0.11 19.74
CA LYS A 254 -5.48 0.87 20.57
C LYS A 254 -6.94 1.04 20.15
N ILE A 255 -7.23 1.11 18.85
CA ILE A 255 -8.56 1.38 18.29
C ILE A 255 -9.50 0.19 18.49
N LEU A 256 -9.04 -1.05 18.30
CA LEU A 256 -9.88 -2.25 18.43
C LEU A 256 -10.57 -2.37 19.80
N PRO A 257 -9.87 -2.28 20.96
CA PRO A 257 -10.52 -2.38 22.27
C PRO A 257 -11.47 -1.21 22.53
N ILE A 258 -11.13 0.01 22.11
CA ILE A 258 -12.00 1.20 22.24
C ILE A 258 -13.30 0.97 21.45
N THR A 259 -13.17 0.51 20.22
CA THR A 259 -14.28 0.18 19.33
C THR A 259 -15.17 -0.91 19.94
N ALA A 260 -14.58 -1.96 20.53
CA ALA A 260 -15.32 -3.01 21.22
C ALA A 260 -16.14 -2.47 22.40
N VAL A 261 -15.56 -1.60 23.22
CA VAL A 261 -16.24 -0.97 24.37
C VAL A 261 -17.40 -0.10 23.89
N ILE A 262 -17.19 0.73 22.87
CA ILE A 262 -18.23 1.59 22.30
C ILE A 262 -19.38 0.76 21.71
N LEU A 263 -19.07 -0.31 20.97
CA LEU A 263 -20.08 -1.22 20.45
C LEU A 263 -20.88 -1.89 21.57
N VAL A 264 -20.21 -2.39 22.62
CA VAL A 264 -20.90 -2.95 23.78
C VAL A 264 -21.83 -1.93 24.42
N ALA A 265 -21.37 -0.68 24.60
CA ALA A 265 -22.17 0.38 25.19
C ALA A 265 -23.42 0.71 24.35
N ILE A 266 -23.26 0.92 23.04
CA ILE A 266 -24.36 1.25 22.13
C ILE A 266 -25.35 0.09 22.05
N MET A 267 -24.85 -1.13 21.82
CA MET A 267 -25.71 -2.32 21.75
C MET A 267 -26.46 -2.55 23.07
N TRP A 268 -25.80 -2.37 24.21
CA TRP A 268 -26.46 -2.49 25.51
C TRP A 268 -27.52 -1.42 25.72
N LEU A 269 -27.31 -0.18 25.25
CA LEU A 269 -28.33 0.88 25.29
C LEU A 269 -29.55 0.53 24.41
N PHE A 270 -29.33 0.02 23.20
CA PHE A 270 -30.41 -0.34 22.27
C PHE A 270 -31.18 -1.59 22.71
N PHE A 271 -30.48 -2.65 23.12
CA PHE A 271 -31.08 -3.94 23.41
C PHE A 271 -31.43 -4.16 24.88
N ARG A 272 -30.80 -3.42 25.79
CA ARG A 272 -30.96 -3.53 27.25
C ARG A 272 -30.79 -4.97 27.77
N ASP A 273 -30.04 -5.78 27.04
CA ASP A 273 -29.78 -7.18 27.34
C ASP A 273 -28.31 -7.49 27.06
N ILE A 274 -27.56 -7.60 28.16
CA ILE A 274 -26.13 -7.86 28.13
C ILE A 274 -25.79 -9.22 27.48
N LYS A 275 -26.69 -10.21 27.57
CA LYS A 275 -26.46 -11.53 26.98
C LYS A 275 -26.47 -11.46 25.46
N THR A 276 -27.45 -10.73 24.89
CA THR A 276 -27.51 -10.48 23.44
C THR A 276 -26.24 -9.78 22.97
N THR A 277 -25.85 -8.70 23.65
CA THR A 277 -24.65 -7.93 23.30
C THR A 277 -23.37 -8.77 23.33
N LEU A 278 -23.16 -9.56 24.39
CA LEU A 278 -21.95 -10.36 24.53
C LEU A 278 -21.88 -11.50 23.49
N MET A 279 -23.02 -12.09 23.13
CA MET A 279 -23.07 -13.11 22.08
C MET A 279 -22.77 -12.55 20.69
N THR A 280 -23.27 -11.35 20.37
CA THR A 280 -22.94 -10.69 19.11
C THR A 280 -21.46 -10.29 19.08
N LEU A 281 -20.91 -9.75 20.16
CA LEU A 281 -19.47 -9.42 20.19
C LEU A 281 -18.60 -10.68 20.06
N GLY A 282 -18.96 -11.76 20.75
CA GLY A 282 -18.27 -13.05 20.64
C GLY A 282 -18.33 -13.63 19.23
N SER A 283 -19.45 -13.45 18.51
CA SER A 283 -19.55 -13.86 17.11
C SER A 283 -18.66 -13.04 16.20
N VAL A 284 -18.55 -11.73 16.41
CA VAL A 284 -17.65 -10.88 15.63
C VAL A 284 -16.19 -11.31 15.79
N VAL A 285 -15.74 -11.55 17.03
CA VAL A 285 -14.37 -12.03 17.30
C VAL A 285 -14.12 -13.37 16.60
N LEU A 286 -15.09 -14.29 16.64
CA LEU A 286 -14.97 -15.57 15.94
C LEU A 286 -14.86 -15.40 14.42
N VAL A 287 -15.65 -14.52 13.82
CA VAL A 287 -15.59 -14.23 12.37
C VAL A 287 -14.22 -13.67 11.99
N VAL A 288 -13.73 -12.66 12.72
CA VAL A 288 -12.41 -12.06 12.42
C VAL A 288 -11.30 -13.11 12.50
N LEU A 289 -11.26 -13.92 13.56
CA LEU A 289 -10.26 -14.98 13.69
C LEU A 289 -10.39 -16.05 12.59
N ALA A 290 -11.61 -16.42 12.21
CA ALA A 290 -11.86 -17.37 11.15
C ALA A 290 -11.47 -16.84 9.77
N VAL A 291 -11.65 -15.54 9.50
CA VAL A 291 -11.19 -14.90 8.26
C VAL A 291 -9.68 -14.94 8.18
N ILE A 292 -9.00 -14.49 9.24
CA ILE A 292 -7.53 -14.48 9.28
C ILE A 292 -6.98 -15.90 9.05
N GLY A 293 -7.48 -16.87 9.82
CA GLY A 293 -6.98 -18.23 9.72
C GLY A 293 -7.39 -18.93 8.41
N PHE A 294 -8.54 -18.60 7.82
CA PHE A 294 -8.91 -19.09 6.49
C PHE A 294 -7.95 -18.62 5.41
N LEU A 295 -7.56 -17.34 5.42
CA LEU A 295 -6.65 -16.80 4.41
C LEU A 295 -5.21 -17.29 4.60
N GLN A 296 -4.79 -17.52 5.84
CA GLN A 296 -3.50 -18.17 6.12
C GLN A 296 -3.40 -19.58 5.52
N LEU A 297 -4.51 -20.32 5.39
CA LEU A 297 -4.50 -21.65 4.74
C LEU A 297 -4.17 -21.58 3.23
N PHE A 298 -4.22 -20.39 2.63
CA PHE A 298 -3.86 -20.13 1.23
C PHE A 298 -2.56 -19.33 1.10
N ASP A 299 -1.72 -19.31 2.14
CA ASP A 299 -0.45 -18.58 2.17
C ASP A 299 -0.59 -17.08 1.85
N TYR A 300 -1.73 -16.50 2.24
CA TYR A 300 -2.00 -15.08 2.03
C TYR A 300 -1.10 -14.21 2.91
N GLN A 301 -0.34 -13.31 2.28
CA GLN A 301 0.48 -12.32 2.98
C GLN A 301 -0.37 -11.12 3.39
N PHE A 302 -0.58 -10.93 4.68
CA PHE A 302 -1.35 -9.81 5.19
C PHE A 302 -0.56 -8.50 5.12
N SER A 303 -1.12 -7.51 4.42
CA SER A 303 -0.65 -6.14 4.54
C SER A 303 -1.19 -5.51 5.82
N VAL A 304 -0.50 -4.49 6.33
CA VAL A 304 -1.05 -3.60 7.37
C VAL A 304 -2.38 -2.98 6.93
N ILE A 305 -2.53 -2.66 5.65
CA ILE A 305 -3.75 -2.06 5.08
C ILE A 305 -4.93 -3.03 5.23
N ASP A 306 -4.70 -4.34 5.08
CA ASP A 306 -5.72 -5.37 5.28
C ASP A 306 -6.30 -5.36 6.71
N GLY A 307 -5.48 -4.91 7.69
CA GLY A 307 -5.90 -4.74 9.07
C GLY A 307 -7.07 -3.77 9.25
N ILE A 308 -7.23 -2.78 8.34
CA ILE A 308 -8.35 -1.84 8.35
C ILE A 308 -9.69 -2.57 8.13
N ALA A 309 -9.70 -3.74 7.49
CA ALA A 309 -10.92 -4.54 7.33
C ALA A 309 -11.50 -5.02 8.66
N VAL A 310 -10.69 -5.18 9.71
CA VAL A 310 -11.15 -5.71 11.01
C VAL A 310 -12.22 -4.82 11.65
N PRO A 311 -11.97 -3.52 11.91
CA PRO A 311 -13.02 -2.63 12.41
C PRO A 311 -14.19 -2.48 11.43
N ILE A 312 -13.97 -2.60 10.11
CA ILE A 312 -15.06 -2.60 9.11
C ILE A 312 -16.01 -3.78 9.30
N ILE A 313 -15.48 -5.00 9.38
CA ILE A 313 -16.26 -6.21 9.66
C ILE A 313 -16.96 -6.08 11.01
N MET A 314 -16.31 -5.47 12.00
CA MET A 314 -16.87 -5.27 13.33
C MET A 314 -18.13 -4.39 13.32
N GLY A 315 -18.15 -3.34 12.50
CA GLY A 315 -19.35 -2.49 12.33
C GLY A 315 -20.51 -3.26 11.71
N VAL A 316 -20.25 -3.93 10.58
CA VAL A 316 -21.27 -4.61 9.76
C VAL A 316 -21.86 -5.85 10.44
N ALA A 317 -21.05 -6.60 11.17
CA ALA A 317 -21.47 -7.86 11.79
C ALA A 317 -22.59 -7.72 12.84
N VAL A 318 -22.86 -6.49 13.29
CA VAL A 318 -23.89 -6.19 14.29
C VAL A 318 -25.27 -6.01 13.63
N ASP A 319 -25.34 -5.74 12.33
CA ASP A 319 -26.57 -5.36 11.63
C ASP A 319 -27.66 -6.44 11.72
N GLY A 320 -27.25 -7.71 11.59
CA GLY A 320 -28.16 -8.84 11.74
C GLY A 320 -28.85 -8.90 13.10
N ALA A 321 -28.16 -8.51 14.18
CA ALA A 321 -28.74 -8.49 15.53
C ALA A 321 -29.88 -7.46 15.63
N PHE A 322 -29.71 -6.29 15.02
CA PHE A 322 -30.74 -5.24 15.00
C PHE A 322 -31.97 -5.67 14.22
N TRP A 323 -31.79 -6.27 13.04
CA TRP A 323 -32.90 -6.71 12.20
C TRP A 323 -33.70 -7.85 12.83
N TYR A 324 -33.04 -8.90 13.32
CA TYR A 324 -33.76 -10.04 13.92
C TYR A 324 -34.47 -9.69 15.23
N LYS A 325 -33.95 -8.71 16.00
CA LYS A 325 -34.51 -8.34 17.32
C LYS A 325 -35.51 -7.18 17.26
N SER A 326 -35.30 -6.20 16.36
CA SER A 326 -36.07 -4.95 16.34
C SER A 326 -37.12 -4.91 15.24
N SER A 327 -36.89 -5.52 14.08
CA SER A 327 -37.87 -5.49 12.98
C SER A 327 -39.13 -6.28 13.34
N ASN A 328 -40.28 -5.80 12.87
CA ASN A 328 -41.55 -6.49 13.06
C ASN A 328 -41.90 -7.51 11.96
N LYS A 329 -41.06 -7.65 10.95
CA LYS A 329 -41.29 -8.54 9.82
C LYS A 329 -41.23 -10.03 10.23
N PRO A 330 -41.92 -10.91 9.49
CA PRO A 330 -41.74 -12.35 9.61
C PRO A 330 -40.27 -12.72 9.37
N THR A 331 -39.77 -13.74 10.07
CA THR A 331 -38.38 -14.18 9.96
C THR A 331 -37.95 -14.47 8.52
N LYS A 332 -38.84 -15.03 7.69
CA LYS A 332 -38.55 -15.30 6.27
C LYS A 332 -38.22 -14.02 5.49
N GLU A 333 -38.95 -12.95 5.73
CA GLU A 333 -38.74 -11.66 5.06
C GLU A 333 -37.43 -11.00 5.55
N VAL A 334 -37.13 -11.09 6.85
CA VAL A 334 -35.84 -10.61 7.39
C VAL A 334 -34.66 -11.38 6.78
N ARG A 335 -34.78 -12.70 6.59
CA ARG A 335 -33.75 -13.51 5.91
C ARG A 335 -33.53 -13.06 4.48
N GLU A 336 -34.60 -12.80 3.72
CA GLU A 336 -34.52 -12.35 2.33
C GLU A 336 -33.87 -10.96 2.23
N ILE A 337 -34.22 -10.04 3.14
CA ILE A 337 -33.63 -8.70 3.21
C ILE A 337 -32.13 -8.78 3.53
N LEU A 338 -31.73 -9.54 4.55
CA LEU A 338 -30.32 -9.68 4.95
C LEU A 338 -29.48 -10.42 3.91
N LEU A 339 -30.07 -11.39 3.18
CA LEU A 339 -29.40 -12.09 2.09
C LEU A 339 -29.23 -11.15 0.89
N LEU A 340 -30.23 -10.33 0.57
CA LEU A 340 -30.14 -9.30 -0.48
C LEU A 340 -29.07 -8.27 -0.15
N ALA A 341 -29.09 -7.72 1.06
CA ALA A 341 -28.08 -6.82 1.59
C ALA A 341 -26.66 -7.37 1.37
N MET A 342 -26.37 -8.53 1.97
CA MET A 342 -25.08 -9.21 1.86
C MET A 342 -24.67 -9.41 0.40
N ALA A 343 -25.57 -9.94 -0.44
CA ALA A 343 -25.26 -10.21 -1.84
C ALA A 343 -24.93 -8.92 -2.63
N THR A 344 -25.67 -7.84 -2.39
CA THR A 344 -25.40 -6.55 -3.05
C THR A 344 -24.12 -5.89 -2.54
N THR A 345 -23.81 -6.00 -1.26
CA THR A 345 -22.59 -5.46 -0.65
C THR A 345 -21.36 -6.19 -1.17
N VAL A 346 -21.36 -7.53 -1.14
CA VAL A 346 -20.27 -8.36 -1.67
C VAL A 346 -20.06 -8.08 -3.14
N ALA A 347 -21.13 -7.93 -3.92
CA ALA A 347 -21.02 -7.70 -5.35
C ALA A 347 -20.46 -6.32 -5.71
N ALA A 348 -20.78 -5.29 -4.93
CA ALA A 348 -20.16 -3.97 -5.09
C ALA A 348 -18.67 -4.02 -4.77
N ILE A 349 -18.30 -4.65 -3.65
CA ILE A 349 -16.90 -4.76 -3.18
C ILE A 349 -16.07 -5.66 -4.10
N SER A 350 -16.68 -6.67 -4.73
CA SER A 350 -15.98 -7.62 -5.63
C SER A 350 -15.31 -6.94 -6.83
N LEU A 351 -15.76 -5.74 -7.23
CA LEU A 351 -15.06 -4.98 -8.27
C LEU A 351 -13.67 -4.49 -7.84
N ALA A 352 -13.44 -4.30 -6.54
CA ALA A 352 -12.13 -3.93 -6.02
C ALA A 352 -11.10 -5.07 -6.19
N LEU A 353 -11.53 -6.32 -6.38
CA LEU A 353 -10.62 -7.45 -6.69
C LEU A 353 -9.96 -7.30 -8.08
N PHE A 354 -10.55 -6.51 -8.97
CA PHE A 354 -9.99 -6.18 -10.28
C PHE A 354 -9.21 -4.86 -10.26
N SER A 355 -8.98 -4.27 -9.09
CA SER A 355 -8.18 -3.06 -8.98
C SER A 355 -6.73 -3.36 -9.38
N PRO A 356 -6.08 -2.44 -10.12
CA PRO A 356 -4.65 -2.57 -10.42
C PRO A 356 -3.78 -2.44 -9.16
N ILE A 357 -4.31 -1.94 -8.04
CA ILE A 357 -3.58 -1.78 -6.78
C ILE A 357 -3.74 -3.03 -5.90
N LYS A 358 -2.61 -3.68 -5.56
CA LYS A 358 -2.58 -4.93 -4.77
C LYS A 358 -3.21 -4.77 -3.38
N ALA A 359 -2.87 -3.69 -2.67
CA ALA A 359 -3.44 -3.40 -1.36
C ALA A 359 -4.98 -3.33 -1.36
N GLN A 360 -5.59 -2.83 -2.44
CA GLN A 360 -7.06 -2.78 -2.55
C GLN A 360 -7.67 -4.16 -2.79
N ARG A 361 -7.02 -4.98 -3.62
CA ARG A 361 -7.44 -6.37 -3.86
C ARG A 361 -7.41 -7.17 -2.56
N GLY A 362 -6.33 -7.01 -1.77
CA GLY A 362 -6.16 -7.64 -0.48
C GLY A 362 -7.25 -7.27 0.53
N LEU A 363 -7.44 -5.97 0.75
CA LEU A 363 -8.48 -5.46 1.64
C LEU A 363 -9.87 -5.95 1.23
N ALA A 364 -10.19 -5.90 -0.07
CA ALA A 364 -11.46 -6.37 -0.62
C ALA A 364 -11.70 -7.86 -0.34
N LEU A 365 -10.66 -8.68 -0.52
CA LEU A 365 -10.72 -10.12 -0.27
C LEU A 365 -11.05 -10.41 1.20
N VAL A 366 -10.35 -9.77 2.15
CA VAL A 366 -10.60 -9.91 3.59
C VAL A 366 -12.05 -9.55 3.94
N MET A 367 -12.56 -8.44 3.39
CA MET A 367 -13.92 -7.99 3.65
C MET A 367 -14.99 -8.91 3.05
N ILE A 368 -14.80 -9.40 1.82
CA ILE A 368 -15.76 -10.31 1.18
C ILE A 368 -15.89 -11.59 2.01
N VAL A 369 -14.78 -12.21 2.40
CA VAL A 369 -14.78 -13.41 3.24
C VAL A 369 -15.41 -13.11 4.60
N GLY A 370 -15.07 -11.96 5.21
CA GLY A 370 -15.63 -11.53 6.49
C GLY A 370 -17.15 -11.34 6.47
N ILE A 371 -17.68 -10.61 5.49
CA ILE A 371 -19.12 -10.37 5.35
C ILE A 371 -19.88 -11.68 5.09
N VAL A 372 -19.32 -12.58 4.28
CA VAL A 372 -19.93 -13.89 4.02
C VAL A 372 -19.93 -14.77 5.27
N PHE A 373 -18.82 -14.83 6.00
CA PHE A 373 -18.73 -15.60 7.25
C PHE A 373 -19.64 -15.05 8.34
N ASP A 374 -19.72 -13.72 8.47
CA ASP A 374 -20.68 -13.08 9.36
C ASP A 374 -22.12 -13.45 9.01
N TRP A 375 -22.50 -13.35 7.73
CA TRP A 375 -23.83 -13.72 7.29
C TRP A 375 -24.15 -15.20 7.59
N LEU A 376 -23.19 -16.12 7.34
CA LEU A 376 -23.36 -17.55 7.66
C LEU A 376 -23.58 -17.76 9.16
N LEU A 377 -22.75 -17.15 10.01
CA LEU A 377 -22.84 -17.28 11.45
C LEU A 377 -24.15 -16.67 11.98
N THR A 378 -24.49 -15.48 11.52
CA THR A 378 -25.74 -14.78 11.86
C THR A 378 -26.96 -15.59 11.44
N ARG A 379 -26.97 -16.12 10.21
CA ARG A 379 -28.10 -16.87 9.64
C ARG A 379 -28.33 -18.22 10.32
N PHE A 380 -27.27 -19.01 10.53
CA PHE A 380 -27.40 -20.41 10.96
C PHE A 380 -27.20 -20.62 12.46
N VAL A 381 -26.48 -19.73 13.16
CA VAL A 381 -26.14 -19.90 14.58
C VAL A 381 -26.91 -18.94 15.48
N LEU A 382 -26.92 -17.65 15.12
CA LEU A 382 -27.42 -16.57 15.99
C LEU A 382 -28.89 -16.21 15.77
N GLU A 383 -29.46 -16.46 14.60
CA GLU A 383 -30.86 -16.12 14.28
C GLU A 383 -31.83 -16.59 15.37
N GLN A 384 -31.82 -17.87 15.71
CA GLN A 384 -32.75 -18.43 16.71
C GLN A 384 -32.55 -17.80 18.09
N TYR A 385 -31.34 -17.33 18.38
CA TYR A 385 -31.01 -16.67 19.64
C TYR A 385 -31.55 -15.24 19.69
N TYR A 386 -31.41 -14.48 18.60
CA TYR A 386 -32.00 -13.14 18.47
C TYR A 386 -33.53 -13.17 18.50
N LEU A 387 -34.16 -14.13 17.80
CA LEU A 387 -35.61 -14.28 17.78
C LEU A 387 -36.20 -14.63 19.15
N LYS A 388 -35.50 -15.42 19.97
CA LYS A 388 -35.93 -15.71 21.35
C LYS A 388 -35.89 -14.48 22.25
N SER A 389 -35.01 -13.53 21.92
CA SER A 389 -34.80 -12.29 22.68
C SER A 389 -35.63 -11.12 22.14
N ARG A 390 -36.44 -11.35 21.09
CA ARG A 390 -37.34 -10.36 20.50
C ARG A 390 -38.53 -10.13 21.41
N VAL A 391 -38.70 -8.89 21.86
CA VAL A 391 -39.87 -8.47 22.64
C VAL A 391 -41.06 -8.41 21.68
N ALA A 392 -42.11 -9.20 21.94
CA ALA A 392 -43.34 -9.16 21.15
C ALA A 392 -43.97 -7.76 21.24
N PRO A 393 -44.35 -7.12 20.12
CA PRO A 393 -44.94 -5.78 20.17
C PRO A 393 -46.34 -5.86 20.76
N ILE A 394 -46.66 -4.90 21.62
CA ILE A 394 -48.07 -4.55 21.88
C ILE A 394 -48.59 -3.96 20.58
N VAL A 395 -49.49 -4.69 19.91
CA VAL A 395 -50.22 -4.23 18.72
C VAL A 395 -51.09 -3.07 19.16
N ASN A 396 -50.60 -1.83 19.02
CA ASN A 396 -51.38 -0.59 18.98
C ASN A 396 -50.42 0.58 18.76
N ASP A 397 -50.12 0.88 17.49
CA ASP A 397 -49.66 2.21 17.09
C ASP A 397 -49.65 2.30 15.56
N VAL A 398 -50.86 2.32 14.96
CA VAL A 398 -51.04 2.88 13.62
C VAL A 398 -50.95 4.39 13.80
N VAL A 399 -49.73 4.94 13.79
CA VAL A 399 -49.57 6.39 13.70
C VAL A 399 -49.96 6.79 12.30
N ASN A 400 -51.15 7.38 12.16
CA ASN A 400 -51.58 8.03 10.93
C ASN A 400 -50.67 9.24 10.67
N PHE A 401 -49.69 9.05 9.80
CA PHE A 401 -48.85 10.13 9.32
C PHE A 401 -49.63 10.90 8.24
N SER A 402 -50.26 12.00 8.63
CA SER A 402 -50.74 13.00 7.68
C SER A 402 -49.53 13.79 7.17
N SER A 403 -48.94 13.33 6.07
CA SER A 403 -47.89 14.05 5.35
C SER A 403 -48.50 14.67 4.09
N GLU A 404 -48.55 16.01 4.07
CA GLU A 404 -48.81 16.78 2.85
C GLU A 404 -47.78 16.45 1.75
N ASN A 405 -48.15 16.69 0.48
CA ASN A 405 -47.40 16.41 -0.76
C ASN A 405 -45.89 16.78 -0.85
N LYS A 406 -45.28 17.37 0.18
CA LYS A 406 -43.88 17.81 0.23
C LYS A 406 -42.86 16.67 0.38
N ILE A 407 -43.23 15.49 0.89
CA ILE A 407 -42.27 14.37 1.12
C ILE A 407 -41.90 13.62 -0.18
N LYS A 408 -42.74 13.67 -1.23
CA LYS A 408 -42.48 12.97 -2.50
C LYS A 408 -41.21 13.38 -3.24
N TRP A 409 -40.79 14.64 -3.08
CA TRP A 409 -39.59 15.19 -3.72
C TRP A 409 -38.32 14.98 -2.89
N GLY A 410 -38.41 14.50 -1.65
CA GLY A 410 -37.25 14.34 -0.78
C GLY A 410 -36.18 13.43 -1.38
N TRP A 411 -36.60 12.29 -1.94
CA TRP A 411 -35.68 11.32 -2.55
C TRP A 411 -34.95 11.86 -3.81
N PRO A 412 -35.64 12.40 -4.84
CA PRO A 412 -34.97 13.04 -5.98
C PRO A 412 -34.07 14.23 -5.61
N VAL A 413 -34.49 15.07 -4.64
CA VAL A 413 -33.69 16.23 -4.21
C VAL A 413 -32.41 15.77 -3.51
N ALA A 414 -32.47 14.73 -2.69
CA ALA A 414 -31.28 14.14 -2.07
C ALA A 414 -30.30 13.59 -3.12
N LEU A 415 -30.79 12.90 -4.15
CA LEU A 415 -29.94 12.43 -5.25
C LEU A 415 -29.27 13.58 -6.00
N LEU A 416 -30.01 14.67 -6.26
CA LEU A 416 -29.45 15.86 -6.92
C LEU A 416 -28.38 16.55 -6.05
N ALA A 417 -28.58 16.62 -4.74
CA ALA A 417 -27.57 17.14 -3.81
C ALA A 417 -26.29 16.29 -3.81
N LEU A 418 -26.40 14.96 -3.87
CA LEU A 418 -25.25 14.06 -3.95
C LEU A 418 -24.46 14.26 -5.26
N VAL A 419 -25.15 14.44 -6.37
CA VAL A 419 -24.49 14.74 -7.66
C VAL A 419 -23.79 16.11 -7.61
N MET A 420 -24.37 17.11 -6.95
CA MET A 420 -23.75 18.43 -6.82
C MET A 420 -22.40 18.37 -6.09
N ILE A 421 -22.27 17.54 -5.04
CA ILE A 421 -21.00 17.35 -4.31
C ILE A 421 -19.90 16.87 -5.26
N ALA A 422 -20.22 15.95 -6.17
CA ALA A 422 -19.25 15.45 -7.12
C ALA A 422 -18.88 16.46 -8.21
N VAL A 423 -19.85 17.26 -8.66
CA VAL A 423 -19.59 18.31 -9.67
C VAL A 423 -18.67 19.41 -9.12
N THR A 424 -18.70 19.67 -7.81
CA THR A 424 -17.80 20.66 -7.17
C THR A 424 -16.42 20.10 -6.80
N SER A 425 -16.17 18.81 -7.04
CA SER A 425 -14.92 18.17 -6.61
C SER A 425 -13.72 18.65 -7.43
N PRO A 426 -12.58 18.95 -6.78
CA PRO A 426 -11.33 19.25 -7.46
C PRO A 426 -10.91 18.10 -8.38
N THR A 427 -10.28 18.43 -9.51
CA THR A 427 -9.65 17.45 -10.41
C THR A 427 -8.21 17.20 -9.96
N GLY A 428 -7.78 15.93 -9.96
CA GLY A 428 -6.40 15.56 -9.62
C GLY A 428 -6.32 14.20 -8.93
N VAL A 429 -5.16 13.58 -9.06
CA VAL A 429 -4.76 12.34 -8.37
C VAL A 429 -3.47 12.63 -7.66
N GLU A 430 -3.41 12.12 -6.45
CA GLU A 430 -2.19 12.16 -5.67
C GLU A 430 -1.33 10.97 -6.07
N ALA A 431 -0.12 11.26 -6.54
CA ALA A 431 0.89 10.22 -6.73
C ALA A 431 1.13 9.53 -5.39
N LEU A 432 1.29 8.22 -5.41
CA LEU A 432 1.63 7.54 -4.17
C LEU A 432 2.98 8.04 -3.68
N ASP A 433 2.97 8.54 -2.45
CA ASP A 433 4.14 9.01 -1.74
C ASP A 433 4.07 8.51 -0.30
N ILE A 434 5.21 8.45 0.37
CA ILE A 434 5.30 8.06 1.78
C ILE A 434 4.47 8.99 2.69
N ASN A 435 4.29 10.24 2.26
CA ASN A 435 3.40 11.23 2.86
C ASN A 435 1.94 10.73 3.01
N GLN A 436 1.49 9.78 2.18
CA GLN A 436 0.15 9.19 2.32
C GLN A 436 0.05 8.13 3.44
N PHE A 437 1.18 7.70 4.00
CA PHE A 437 1.25 6.64 5.01
C PHE A 437 1.74 7.13 6.38
N LEU A 438 2.33 8.32 6.44
CA LEU A 438 2.78 8.96 7.67
C LEU A 438 1.93 10.19 8.03
N PRO A 439 1.81 10.53 9.32
CA PRO A 439 1.21 11.80 9.74
C PRO A 439 1.96 13.00 9.16
N GLU A 440 1.24 14.07 8.78
CA GLU A 440 1.84 15.31 8.25
C GLU A 440 2.84 15.98 9.22
N ASP A 441 2.78 15.66 10.51
CA ASP A 441 3.61 16.23 11.58
C ASP A 441 4.75 15.31 12.05
N SER A 442 5.07 14.24 11.31
CA SER A 442 6.19 13.35 11.67
C SER A 442 7.56 13.96 11.37
N GLU A 443 8.44 13.96 12.37
CA GLU A 443 9.84 14.41 12.27
C GLU A 443 10.63 13.69 11.17
N SER A 444 10.33 12.42 10.93
CA SER A 444 10.99 11.59 9.92
C SER A 444 10.68 12.00 8.47
N LEU A 445 9.56 12.70 8.24
CA LEU A 445 9.29 13.34 6.93
C LEU A 445 10.13 14.60 6.74
N ASP A 446 10.37 15.37 7.80
CA ASP A 446 11.26 16.54 7.75
C ASP A 446 12.71 16.10 7.50
N GLU A 447 13.16 15.03 8.15
CA GLU A 447 14.47 14.40 7.90
C GLU A 447 14.61 13.88 6.46
N LEU A 448 13.57 13.23 5.92
CA LEU A 448 13.57 12.82 4.52
C LEU A 448 13.67 14.03 3.59
N SER A 449 12.95 15.11 3.88
CA SER A 449 13.04 16.35 3.10
C SER A 449 14.46 16.91 3.14
N GLU A 450 15.09 16.97 4.31
CA GLU A 450 16.49 17.40 4.45
C GLU A 450 17.44 16.51 3.64
N LEU A 451 17.26 15.19 3.71
CA LEU A 451 18.06 14.24 2.93
C LEU A 451 17.88 14.43 1.42
N ARG A 452 16.67 14.67 0.95
CA ARG A 452 16.37 14.96 -0.46
C ARG A 452 17.04 16.25 -0.92
N ASP A 453 17.04 17.27 -0.07
CA ASP A 453 17.72 18.53 -0.36
C ASP A 453 19.24 18.31 -0.48
N LEU A 454 19.83 17.59 0.48
CA LEU A 454 21.29 17.40 0.58
C LEU A 454 21.87 16.35 -0.37
N TYR A 455 21.17 15.25 -0.65
CA TYR A 455 21.71 14.10 -1.37
C TYR A 455 20.95 13.80 -2.67
N VAL A 456 21.70 13.50 -3.73
CA VAL A 456 21.12 13.14 -5.02
C VAL A 456 20.32 11.85 -4.92
N ILE A 457 20.90 10.80 -4.30
CA ILE A 457 20.26 9.49 -4.20
C ILE A 457 18.91 9.54 -3.47
N ALA A 458 18.78 10.41 -2.46
CA ALA A 458 17.54 10.60 -1.71
C ALA A 458 16.47 11.37 -2.50
N SER A 459 16.85 12.40 -3.26
CA SER A 459 15.92 13.12 -4.17
C SER A 459 15.58 12.37 -5.44
N SER A 460 16.34 11.32 -5.77
CA SER A 460 16.18 10.56 -7.00
C SER A 460 15.34 9.31 -6.81
N THR A 461 14.75 8.81 -7.89
CA THR A 461 14.20 7.46 -7.93
C THR A 461 14.92 6.64 -9.00
N ILE A 462 14.96 5.34 -8.77
CA ILE A 462 15.53 4.39 -9.71
C ILE A 462 14.41 3.87 -10.62
N VAL A 463 14.70 3.83 -11.91
CA VAL A 463 13.86 3.23 -12.94
C VAL A 463 14.58 2.05 -13.55
N PHE A 464 13.86 0.93 -13.67
CA PHE A 464 14.35 -0.27 -14.30
C PHE A 464 13.73 -0.41 -15.68
N ILE A 465 14.55 -0.62 -16.70
CA ILE A 465 14.09 -0.96 -18.03
C ILE A 465 14.68 -2.32 -18.38
N THR A 466 13.82 -3.32 -18.51
CA THR A 466 14.21 -4.67 -18.92
C THR A 466 14.08 -4.82 -20.43
N PHE A 467 14.94 -5.63 -21.03
CA PHE A 467 14.94 -5.96 -22.45
C PHE A 467 14.87 -7.48 -22.60
N ASP A 468 14.03 -7.93 -23.52
CA ASP A 468 14.08 -9.29 -24.03
C ASP A 468 15.17 -9.37 -25.11
N LEU A 469 16.18 -10.23 -24.91
CA LEU A 469 17.36 -10.35 -25.76
C LEU A 469 17.68 -11.83 -26.07
N ASP A 470 16.67 -12.71 -25.98
CA ASP A 470 16.84 -14.14 -26.26
C ASP A 470 17.35 -14.35 -27.70
N ASN A 471 18.58 -14.84 -27.82
CA ASN A 471 19.30 -15.00 -29.09
C ASN A 471 19.35 -13.72 -29.95
N ALA A 472 19.62 -12.57 -29.32
CA ALA A 472 19.60 -11.28 -29.99
C ALA A 472 20.44 -11.25 -31.29
N ASP A 473 19.77 -11.02 -32.41
CA ASP A 473 20.39 -10.84 -33.72
C ASP A 473 21.16 -9.50 -33.76
N SER A 474 22.08 -9.35 -34.72
CA SER A 474 22.82 -8.09 -34.90
C SER A 474 21.91 -6.87 -35.14
N LEU A 475 20.70 -7.08 -35.64
CA LEU A 475 19.67 -6.04 -35.78
C LEU A 475 19.12 -5.58 -34.42
N GLU A 476 18.85 -6.52 -33.51
CA GLU A 476 18.32 -6.20 -32.18
C GLU A 476 19.37 -5.50 -31.32
N LEU A 477 20.64 -5.92 -31.41
CA LEU A 477 21.76 -5.22 -30.78
C LEU A 477 21.94 -3.79 -31.33
N SER A 478 21.76 -3.59 -32.64
CA SER A 478 21.78 -2.24 -33.24
C SER A 478 20.59 -1.39 -32.79
N ASN A 479 19.41 -1.99 -32.64
CA ASN A 479 18.23 -1.31 -32.10
C ASN A 479 18.43 -0.92 -30.63
N LEU A 480 19.06 -1.78 -29.83
CA LEU A 480 19.41 -1.50 -28.44
C LEU A 480 20.41 -0.34 -28.32
N ASP A 481 21.42 -0.30 -29.18
CA ASP A 481 22.37 0.84 -29.24
C ASP A 481 21.65 2.15 -29.62
N ASN A 482 20.84 2.13 -30.68
CA ASN A 482 20.02 3.28 -31.08
C ASN A 482 19.07 3.75 -29.97
N PHE A 483 18.47 2.81 -29.23
CA PHE A 483 17.66 3.10 -28.06
C PHE A 483 18.51 3.79 -26.98
N LYS A 484 19.66 3.22 -26.58
CA LYS A 484 20.54 3.79 -25.55
C LYS A 484 20.98 5.22 -25.90
N GLN A 485 21.41 5.46 -27.14
CA GLN A 485 21.85 6.78 -27.59
C GLN A 485 20.75 7.85 -27.53
N GLN A 486 19.50 7.48 -27.78
CA GLN A 486 18.34 8.37 -27.68
C GLN A 486 17.87 8.53 -26.22
N PHE A 487 17.82 7.42 -25.49
CA PHE A 487 17.35 7.34 -24.12
C PHE A 487 18.16 8.22 -23.18
N VAL A 488 19.49 8.18 -23.30
CA VAL A 488 20.44 8.97 -22.51
C VAL A 488 20.20 10.48 -22.66
N GLN A 489 19.60 10.95 -23.76
CA GLN A 489 19.31 12.38 -23.98
C GLN A 489 18.06 12.87 -23.23
N HIS A 490 17.32 11.98 -22.57
CA HIS A 490 16.07 12.35 -21.91
C HIS A 490 16.31 13.34 -20.75
N PRO A 491 15.61 14.49 -20.70
CA PRO A 491 15.89 15.57 -19.75
C PRO A 491 15.67 15.20 -18.27
N ASN A 492 14.80 14.22 -18.01
CA ASN A 492 14.47 13.76 -16.65
C ASN A 492 15.52 12.81 -16.03
N ILE A 493 16.51 12.35 -16.81
CA ILE A 493 17.62 11.54 -16.29
C ILE A 493 18.61 12.46 -15.59
N ILE A 494 18.95 12.11 -14.35
CA ILE A 494 19.93 12.86 -13.57
C ILE A 494 21.29 12.68 -14.24
N ALA A 495 21.96 13.81 -14.43
CA ALA A 495 23.29 13.86 -14.98
C ALA A 495 24.14 14.83 -14.17
N TYR A 496 25.41 14.49 -13.98
CA TYR A 496 26.39 15.38 -13.41
C TYR A 496 27.04 16.18 -14.52
N ASP A 497 26.93 17.50 -14.42
CA ASP A 497 27.63 18.41 -15.29
C ASP A 497 28.93 18.85 -14.59
N THR A 498 30.06 18.44 -15.15
CA THR A 498 31.39 18.82 -14.65
C THR A 498 31.80 20.21 -15.16
N GLY A 499 30.99 20.84 -16.01
CA GLY A 499 31.29 22.07 -16.74
C GLY A 499 32.06 21.83 -18.05
N LEU A 500 32.63 20.63 -18.25
CA LEU A 500 33.35 20.19 -19.45
C LEU A 500 32.70 18.96 -20.09
N SER A 501 32.16 18.06 -19.26
CA SER A 501 31.49 16.82 -19.66
C SER A 501 30.21 16.62 -18.84
N ARG A 502 29.22 15.96 -19.44
CA ARG A 502 27.98 15.60 -18.78
C ARG A 502 27.94 14.08 -18.62
N GLU A 503 28.06 13.61 -17.39
CA GLU A 503 28.00 12.18 -17.07
C GLU A 503 26.59 11.80 -16.66
N ILE A 504 25.96 10.90 -17.41
CA ILE A 504 24.54 10.57 -17.27
C ILE A 504 24.42 9.27 -16.48
N LEU A 505 23.62 9.26 -15.42
CA LEU A 505 23.49 8.12 -14.51
C LEU A 505 22.56 7.04 -15.10
N VAL A 506 23.06 6.35 -16.13
CA VAL A 506 22.48 5.12 -16.66
C VAL A 506 23.48 3.98 -16.41
N LEU A 507 23.04 2.96 -15.68
CA LEU A 507 23.85 1.81 -15.26
C LEU A 507 23.27 0.51 -15.83
N GLY A 508 24.05 -0.58 -15.80
CA GLY A 508 23.62 -1.90 -16.24
C GLY A 508 24.35 -2.34 -17.50
N LEU A 509 23.62 -2.60 -18.59
CA LEU A 509 24.21 -3.06 -19.85
C LEU A 509 25.30 -2.12 -20.37
N GLY A 510 26.46 -2.71 -20.71
CA GLY A 510 27.61 -2.01 -21.25
C GLY A 510 27.35 -1.30 -22.58
N ASP A 511 28.30 -0.46 -23.01
CA ASP A 511 28.17 0.28 -24.26
C ASP A 511 28.42 -0.60 -25.49
N LEU A 512 27.62 -0.33 -26.52
CA LEU A 512 27.66 -1.02 -27.80
C LEU A 512 28.45 -0.17 -28.80
N THR A 513 29.09 -0.83 -29.76
CA THR A 513 29.69 -0.17 -30.93
C THR A 513 29.02 -0.74 -32.19
N GLU A 514 29.15 -0.08 -33.34
CA GLU A 514 28.46 -0.51 -34.58
C GLU A 514 28.74 -1.97 -35.02
N SER A 515 29.76 -2.64 -34.45
CA SER A 515 30.14 -4.03 -34.76
C SER A 515 30.06 -5.01 -33.59
N SER A 516 29.52 -4.63 -32.43
CA SER A 516 29.60 -5.48 -31.24
C SER A 516 28.73 -6.74 -31.32
N SER A 517 29.30 -7.87 -30.91
CA SER A 517 28.58 -9.14 -30.74
C SER A 517 27.92 -9.20 -29.36
N PHE A 518 27.00 -10.16 -29.17
CA PHE A 518 26.40 -10.42 -27.85
C PHE A 518 27.47 -10.75 -26.79
N ASP A 519 28.50 -11.53 -27.16
CA ASP A 519 29.61 -11.87 -26.27
C ASP A 519 30.41 -10.62 -25.86
N GLU A 520 30.62 -9.67 -26.78
CA GLU A 520 31.29 -8.41 -26.47
C GLU A 520 30.45 -7.51 -25.55
N LEU A 521 29.13 -7.49 -25.72
CA LEU A 521 28.22 -6.78 -24.81
C LEU A 521 28.25 -7.41 -23.40
N TYR A 522 28.27 -8.73 -23.32
CA TYR A 522 28.38 -9.47 -22.06
C TYR A 522 29.71 -9.19 -21.35
N ASP A 523 30.82 -9.24 -22.08
CA ASP A 523 32.17 -9.01 -21.53
C ASP A 523 32.43 -7.53 -21.16
N ASN A 524 31.83 -6.57 -21.88
CA ASN A 524 31.95 -5.13 -21.59
C ASN A 524 31.02 -4.64 -20.48
N THR A 525 30.17 -5.53 -19.95
CA THR A 525 29.27 -5.16 -18.84
C THR A 525 30.09 -4.93 -17.58
N THR A 526 29.99 -3.72 -17.01
CA THR A 526 30.77 -3.32 -15.83
C THR A 526 29.92 -3.32 -14.57
N GLU A 527 30.52 -3.76 -13.46
CA GLU A 527 29.92 -3.64 -12.15
C GLU A 527 29.89 -2.18 -11.71
N SER A 528 28.75 -1.76 -11.16
CA SER A 528 28.56 -0.45 -10.53
C SER A 528 28.22 -0.59 -9.05
N ILE A 529 28.13 0.54 -8.34
CA ILE A 529 27.69 0.55 -6.95
C ILE A 529 26.25 0.06 -6.77
N LEU A 530 25.37 0.23 -7.77
CA LEU A 530 23.97 -0.20 -7.68
C LEU A 530 23.68 -1.54 -8.38
N VAL A 531 24.47 -1.91 -9.40
CA VAL A 531 24.21 -3.11 -10.23
C VAL A 531 25.49 -3.93 -10.36
N LYS A 532 25.45 -5.19 -9.89
CA LYS A 532 26.55 -6.16 -10.09
C LYS A 532 26.38 -7.01 -11.34
N ASP A 533 25.17 -7.52 -11.57
CA ASP A 533 24.84 -8.36 -12.72
C ASP A 533 23.55 -7.86 -13.38
N PRO A 534 23.62 -7.21 -14.56
CA PRO A 534 22.44 -6.71 -15.27
C PRO A 534 21.76 -7.75 -16.17
N TRP A 535 22.21 -9.01 -16.16
CA TRP A 535 21.70 -10.05 -17.06
C TRP A 535 20.57 -10.87 -16.44
N LEU A 536 19.54 -11.15 -17.24
CA LEU A 536 18.36 -11.94 -16.89
C LEU A 536 18.46 -13.33 -17.50
N ARG A 537 18.16 -14.36 -16.71
CA ARG A 537 18.32 -15.76 -17.08
C ARG A 537 17.10 -16.60 -16.72
N VAL A 538 16.69 -17.48 -17.63
CA VAL A 538 15.68 -18.52 -17.40
C VAL A 538 16.34 -19.88 -17.60
N ASP A 539 16.20 -20.77 -16.61
CA ASP A 539 16.86 -22.10 -16.61
C ASP A 539 18.39 -22.06 -16.81
N GLY A 540 19.02 -20.92 -16.50
CA GLY A 540 20.47 -20.71 -16.62
C GLY A 540 20.94 -20.15 -17.96
N GLU A 541 20.05 -19.99 -18.94
CA GLU A 541 20.34 -19.34 -20.23
C GLU A 541 19.98 -17.84 -20.16
N VAL A 542 20.79 -16.97 -20.78
CA VAL A 542 20.54 -15.53 -20.81
C VAL A 542 19.39 -15.24 -21.77
N THR A 543 18.28 -14.74 -21.23
CA THR A 543 17.07 -14.38 -21.99
C THR A 543 16.92 -12.89 -22.15
N GLY A 544 17.67 -12.08 -21.40
CA GLY A 544 17.50 -10.64 -21.41
C GLY A 544 18.54 -9.91 -20.60
N GLY A 545 18.38 -8.60 -20.54
CA GLY A 545 19.19 -7.73 -19.69
C GLY A 545 18.38 -6.53 -19.23
N PHE A 546 18.92 -5.72 -18.33
CA PHE A 546 18.27 -4.49 -17.93
C PHE A 546 19.25 -3.32 -17.79
N ILE A 547 18.72 -2.12 -17.99
CA ILE A 547 19.38 -0.88 -17.61
C ILE A 547 18.64 -0.24 -16.45
N LEU A 548 19.39 0.54 -15.68
CA LEU A 548 18.94 1.30 -14.55
C LEU A 548 19.15 2.78 -14.87
N ALA A 549 18.11 3.59 -14.78
CA ALA A 549 18.21 5.04 -14.91
C ALA A 549 17.86 5.71 -13.59
N VAL A 550 18.67 6.67 -13.19
CA VAL A 550 18.39 7.52 -12.02
C VAL A 550 17.68 8.78 -12.52
N ILE A 551 16.43 8.99 -12.10
CA ILE A 551 15.62 10.15 -12.50
C ILE A 551 15.26 11.02 -11.30
N ASP A 552 14.82 12.24 -11.57
CA ASP A 552 14.24 13.11 -10.55
C ASP A 552 13.01 12.45 -9.91
N GLY A 553 13.09 12.21 -8.59
CA GLY A 553 12.04 11.60 -7.80
C GLY A 553 11.03 12.60 -7.23
N GLU A 554 11.29 13.91 -7.32
CA GLU A 554 10.42 14.92 -6.72
C GLU A 554 9.15 15.18 -7.52
N ASN A 555 9.23 14.99 -8.84
CA ASN A 555 8.14 15.27 -9.76
C ASN A 555 7.57 13.99 -10.37
N ALA A 556 6.59 13.41 -9.67
CA ALA A 556 5.88 12.21 -10.12
C ALA A 556 5.23 12.37 -11.51
N GLN A 557 4.80 13.58 -11.89
CA GLN A 557 4.21 13.82 -13.21
C GLN A 557 5.27 13.78 -14.32
N SER A 558 6.47 14.31 -14.06
CA SER A 558 7.62 14.16 -14.97
C SER A 558 8.07 12.70 -15.07
N ALA A 559 8.09 11.96 -13.96
CA ALA A 559 8.40 10.53 -13.94
C ALA A 559 7.37 9.70 -14.75
N TYR A 560 6.09 10.05 -14.68
CA TYR A 560 5.07 9.42 -15.52
C TYR A 560 5.29 9.72 -17.01
N GLN A 561 5.61 10.97 -17.36
CA GLN A 561 5.91 11.33 -18.75
C GLN A 561 7.15 10.60 -19.25
N PHE A 562 8.21 10.51 -18.42
CA PHE A 562 9.41 9.74 -18.70
C PHE A 562 9.10 8.28 -19.04
N SER A 563 8.21 7.65 -18.27
CA SER A 563 7.78 6.27 -18.54
C SER A 563 7.08 6.13 -19.89
N LEU A 564 6.16 7.05 -20.23
CA LEU A 564 5.48 7.05 -21.53
C LEU A 564 6.45 7.26 -22.69
N ASP A 565 7.39 8.22 -22.55
CA ASP A 565 8.38 8.53 -23.57
C ASP A 565 9.34 7.35 -23.77
N THR A 566 9.75 6.69 -22.69
CA THR A 566 10.58 5.48 -22.72
C THR A 566 9.86 4.30 -23.37
N GLN A 567 8.56 4.10 -23.06
CA GLN A 567 7.76 3.05 -23.70
C GLN A 567 7.63 3.28 -25.20
N ASN A 568 7.33 4.52 -25.62
CA ASN A 568 7.28 4.87 -27.04
C ASN A 568 8.63 4.63 -27.72
N LEU A 569 9.74 4.92 -27.03
CA LEU A 569 11.08 4.71 -27.56
C LEU A 569 11.43 3.22 -27.71
N LEU A 570 10.97 2.35 -26.79
CA LEU A 570 11.09 0.90 -26.94
C LEU A 570 10.32 0.43 -28.19
N ASP A 571 9.06 0.88 -28.33
CA ASP A 571 8.19 0.53 -29.45
C ASP A 571 8.78 1.01 -30.79
N ASP A 572 9.31 2.24 -30.86
CA ASP A 572 9.93 2.83 -32.05
C ASP A 572 11.19 2.08 -32.50
N ASN A 573 11.94 1.51 -31.56
CA ASN A 573 13.13 0.71 -31.84
C ASN A 573 12.82 -0.80 -31.98
N ASN A 574 11.54 -1.20 -31.97
CA ASN A 574 11.09 -2.60 -32.00
C ASN A 574 11.73 -3.47 -30.91
N LEU A 575 11.91 -2.93 -29.70
CA LEU A 575 12.40 -3.64 -28.54
C LEU A 575 11.23 -4.04 -27.64
N SER A 576 11.22 -5.27 -27.16
CA SER A 576 10.27 -5.73 -26.13
C SER A 576 10.90 -5.66 -24.75
N GLY A 577 10.16 -5.12 -23.80
CA GLY A 577 10.67 -4.85 -22.46
C GLY A 577 9.58 -4.35 -21.51
N GLU A 578 9.90 -4.34 -20.23
CA GLU A 578 9.06 -3.79 -19.18
C GLU A 578 9.79 -2.64 -18.48
N ILE A 579 9.06 -1.57 -18.17
CA ILE A 579 9.55 -0.42 -17.41
C ILE A 579 8.94 -0.46 -16.01
N GLY A 580 9.79 -0.39 -14.99
CA GLY A 580 9.37 -0.38 -13.59
C GLY A 580 10.21 0.53 -12.72
N GLY A 581 10.01 0.47 -11.41
CA GLY A 581 10.49 1.41 -10.42
C GLY A 581 9.32 1.95 -9.59
N ASP A 582 9.52 2.08 -8.29
CA ASP A 582 8.44 2.35 -7.33
C ASP A 582 7.62 3.60 -7.69
N LEU A 583 8.28 4.70 -8.06
CA LEU A 583 7.60 5.94 -8.42
C LEU A 583 6.80 5.82 -9.73
N ILE A 584 7.39 5.21 -10.77
CA ILE A 584 6.76 5.06 -12.10
C ILE A 584 5.56 4.11 -12.01
N THR A 585 5.76 2.97 -11.34
CA THR A 585 4.70 2.00 -11.10
C THR A 585 3.60 2.63 -10.24
N GLY A 586 3.95 3.34 -9.17
CA GLY A 586 2.99 4.06 -8.32
C GLY A 586 2.13 5.07 -9.08
N ILE A 587 2.74 5.97 -9.85
CA ILE A 587 2.00 7.02 -10.59
C ILE A 587 1.18 6.46 -11.75
N SER A 588 1.70 5.47 -12.48
CA SER A 588 0.99 4.84 -13.59
C SER A 588 -0.26 4.09 -13.10
N LEU A 589 -0.15 3.37 -11.98
CA LEU A 589 -1.27 2.70 -11.34
C LEU A 589 -2.28 3.72 -10.79
N ALA A 590 -1.83 4.82 -10.20
CA ALA A 590 -2.71 5.88 -9.70
C ALA A 590 -3.50 6.55 -10.85
N LYS A 591 -2.84 6.85 -11.99
CA LYS A 591 -3.49 7.39 -13.19
C LYS A 591 -4.48 6.41 -13.83
N SER A 592 -4.10 5.14 -13.93
CA SER A 592 -4.98 4.06 -14.42
C SER A 592 -6.20 3.89 -13.52
N PHE A 593 -6.00 3.95 -12.20
CA PHE A 593 -7.08 3.90 -11.22
C PHE A 593 -8.05 5.08 -11.39
N GLU A 594 -7.56 6.31 -11.56
CA GLU A 594 -8.42 7.48 -11.82
C GLU A 594 -9.25 7.34 -13.09
N GLN A 595 -8.62 6.93 -14.19
CA GLN A 595 -9.29 6.77 -15.48
C GLN A 595 -10.41 5.72 -15.41
N THR A 596 -10.22 4.67 -14.62
CA THR A 596 -11.16 3.55 -14.49
C THR A 596 -12.20 3.75 -13.37
N ARG A 597 -11.99 4.68 -12.44
CA ARG A 597 -12.82 4.87 -11.23
C ARG A 597 -14.30 5.12 -11.51
N ILE A 598 -14.62 6.03 -12.43
CA ILE A 598 -16.01 6.30 -12.83
C ILE A 598 -16.66 5.07 -13.47
N LEU A 599 -15.89 4.32 -14.27
CA LEU A 599 -16.34 3.08 -14.87
C LEU A 599 -16.63 2.02 -13.80
N GLN A 600 -15.77 1.89 -12.78
CA GLN A 600 -15.98 1.00 -11.64
C GLN A 600 -17.28 1.34 -10.88
N ILE A 601 -17.55 2.62 -10.62
CA ILE A 601 -18.80 3.06 -9.97
C ILE A 601 -20.03 2.66 -10.82
N ILE A 602 -19.97 2.90 -12.13
CA ILE A 602 -21.08 2.53 -13.04
C ILE A 602 -21.26 1.02 -13.08
N PHE A 603 -20.19 0.24 -13.23
CA PHE A 603 -20.24 -1.21 -13.24
C PHE A 603 -20.77 -1.79 -11.93
N ALA A 604 -20.38 -1.23 -10.77
CA ALA A 604 -20.90 -1.69 -9.49
C ALA A 604 -22.41 -1.48 -9.42
N GLY A 605 -22.89 -0.32 -9.89
CA GLY A 605 -24.32 -0.05 -10.02
C GLY A 605 -25.06 -1.05 -10.90
N ILE A 606 -24.48 -1.43 -12.04
CA ILE A 606 -25.05 -2.43 -12.98
C ILE A 606 -25.09 -3.82 -12.34
N ILE A 607 -24.03 -4.23 -11.64
CA ILE A 607 -23.97 -5.53 -10.96
C ILE A 607 -24.99 -5.56 -9.81
N VAL A 608 -25.05 -4.52 -8.97
CA VAL A 608 -26.04 -4.38 -7.90
C VAL A 608 -27.46 -4.43 -8.46
N PHE A 609 -27.72 -3.76 -9.58
CA PHE A 609 -29.01 -3.85 -10.27
C PHE A 609 -29.33 -5.28 -10.70
N THR A 610 -28.37 -5.97 -11.32
CA THR A 610 -28.57 -7.32 -11.87
C THR A 610 -28.87 -8.33 -10.77
N ILE A 611 -28.08 -8.33 -9.70
CA ILE A 611 -28.26 -9.21 -8.54
C ILE A 611 -29.56 -8.88 -7.82
N SER A 612 -29.81 -7.61 -7.55
CA SER A 612 -31.05 -7.19 -6.89
C SER A 612 -32.29 -7.56 -7.70
N ARG A 613 -32.23 -7.43 -9.04
CA ARG A 613 -33.31 -7.86 -9.93
C ARG A 613 -33.50 -9.37 -9.92
N ALA A 614 -32.41 -10.14 -9.97
CA ALA A 614 -32.46 -11.60 -9.94
C ALA A 614 -33.08 -12.13 -8.63
N MET A 615 -32.77 -11.49 -7.50
CA MET A 615 -33.24 -11.91 -6.19
C MET A 615 -34.65 -11.40 -5.84
N THR A 616 -34.97 -10.14 -6.17
CA THR A 616 -36.26 -9.53 -5.80
C THR A 616 -37.35 -9.74 -6.85
N GLY A 617 -36.98 -10.11 -8.08
CA GLY A 617 -37.90 -10.18 -9.22
C GLY A 617 -38.49 -8.84 -9.66
N SER A 618 -38.09 -7.71 -9.04
CA SER A 618 -38.68 -6.39 -9.28
C SER A 618 -37.69 -5.39 -9.85
N THR A 619 -37.89 -5.01 -11.11
CA THR A 619 -37.06 -4.01 -11.79
C THR A 619 -37.06 -2.65 -11.08
N ASN A 620 -38.20 -2.24 -10.52
CA ASN A 620 -38.33 -0.94 -9.85
C ASN A 620 -37.57 -0.89 -8.51
N ARG A 621 -37.54 -2.01 -7.77
CA ARG A 621 -36.79 -2.09 -6.51
C ARG A 621 -35.29 -2.10 -6.80
N ALA A 622 -34.87 -2.96 -7.72
CA ALA A 622 -33.48 -3.05 -8.16
C ALA A 622 -32.95 -1.71 -8.68
N ALA A 623 -33.74 -0.98 -9.49
CA ALA A 623 -33.35 0.33 -10.00
C ALA A 623 -33.14 1.37 -8.89
N ARG A 624 -33.96 1.37 -7.83
CA ARG A 624 -33.80 2.32 -6.72
C ARG A 624 -32.55 2.07 -5.90
N ILE A 625 -32.24 0.79 -5.65
CA ILE A 625 -31.01 0.40 -4.95
C ILE A 625 -29.82 0.83 -5.80
N ALA A 626 -29.76 0.41 -7.08
CA ALA A 626 -28.66 0.73 -7.97
C ALA A 626 -28.43 2.24 -8.16
N VAL A 627 -29.48 3.02 -8.44
CA VAL A 627 -29.35 4.47 -8.63
C VAL A 627 -28.89 5.17 -7.35
N GLY A 628 -29.42 4.76 -6.19
CA GLY A 628 -28.97 5.31 -4.91
C GLY A 628 -27.52 4.95 -4.61
N THR A 629 -27.11 3.70 -4.86
CA THR A 629 -25.72 3.24 -4.70
C THR A 629 -24.76 4.02 -5.59
N ILE A 630 -25.09 4.24 -6.86
CA ILE A 630 -24.28 5.05 -7.79
C ILE A 630 -24.17 6.51 -7.29
N ALA A 631 -25.28 7.11 -6.87
CA ALA A 631 -25.28 8.49 -6.39
C ALA A 631 -24.41 8.68 -5.14
N VAL A 632 -24.45 7.72 -4.20
CA VAL A 632 -23.56 7.73 -3.03
C VAL A 632 -22.11 7.52 -3.45
N GLY A 633 -21.80 6.56 -4.32
CA GLY A 633 -20.44 6.32 -4.79
C GLY A 633 -19.81 7.56 -5.44
N ILE A 634 -20.56 8.25 -6.31
CA ILE A 634 -20.14 9.50 -6.95
C ILE A 634 -19.92 10.62 -5.90
N ALA A 635 -20.80 10.75 -4.91
CA ALA A 635 -20.67 11.77 -3.88
C ALA A 635 -19.47 11.51 -2.95
N VAL A 636 -19.26 10.26 -2.54
CA VAL A 636 -18.12 9.85 -1.69
C VAL A 636 -16.81 10.02 -2.44
N ASP A 637 -16.77 9.71 -3.73
CA ASP A 637 -15.63 10.02 -4.58
C ASP A 637 -15.34 11.54 -4.63
N GLY A 638 -16.39 12.37 -4.75
CA GLY A 638 -16.25 13.82 -4.68
C GLY A 638 -15.72 14.32 -3.33
N LEU A 639 -16.21 13.74 -2.22
CA LEU A 639 -15.75 14.05 -0.87
C LEU A 639 -14.29 13.66 -0.64
N ALA A 640 -13.85 12.52 -1.18
CA ALA A 640 -12.45 12.10 -1.13
C ALA A 640 -11.51 13.15 -1.75
N SER A 641 -11.91 13.73 -2.88
CA SER A 641 -11.15 14.82 -3.51
C SER A 641 -11.07 16.08 -2.63
N HIS A 642 -12.10 16.36 -1.82
CA HIS A 642 -12.08 17.50 -0.90
C HIS A 642 -11.28 17.29 0.39
N LEU A 643 -11.04 16.04 0.80
CA LEU A 643 -10.53 15.69 2.13
C LEU A 643 -9.03 15.31 2.17
N GLY A 644 -8.32 15.42 1.05
CA GLY A 644 -6.90 15.07 1.01
C GLY A 644 -6.41 14.65 -0.37
N GLY A 645 -7.32 14.32 -1.29
CA GLY A 645 -6.96 13.94 -2.66
C GLY A 645 -7.45 12.54 -3.03
N ARG A 646 -7.43 12.24 -4.34
CA ARG A 646 -7.77 10.90 -4.85
C ARG A 646 -6.51 10.02 -4.85
N GLY A 647 -6.14 9.49 -3.69
CA GLY A 647 -5.01 8.58 -3.50
C GLY A 647 -5.42 7.13 -3.18
N VAL A 648 -4.42 6.33 -2.78
CA VAL A 648 -4.63 4.93 -2.35
C VAL A 648 -5.31 4.85 -0.99
N ASN A 649 -5.10 5.86 -0.13
CA ASN A 649 -5.76 6.06 1.17
C ASN A 649 -7.30 6.21 1.08
N THR A 650 -7.83 6.86 0.05
CA THR A 650 -9.28 7.15 -0.07
C THR A 650 -10.03 6.19 -0.98
N ALA A 651 -9.32 5.49 -1.85
CA ALA A 651 -9.90 4.65 -2.89
C ALA A 651 -10.74 3.46 -2.38
N PRO A 652 -10.33 2.71 -1.33
CA PRO A 652 -11.18 1.67 -0.74
C PRO A 652 -12.55 2.16 -0.30
N ALA A 653 -12.62 3.38 0.25
CA ALA A 653 -13.83 3.91 0.86
C ALA A 653 -14.98 4.11 -0.15
N VAL A 654 -14.69 4.32 -1.44
CA VAL A 654 -15.73 4.52 -2.45
C VAL A 654 -16.51 3.22 -2.71
N LEU A 655 -15.82 2.15 -3.10
CA LEU A 655 -16.48 0.87 -3.40
C LEU A 655 -17.10 0.25 -2.15
N LEU A 656 -16.45 0.43 -0.99
CA LEU A 656 -17.03 0.04 0.29
C LEU A 656 -18.28 0.83 0.63
N GLY A 657 -18.20 2.15 0.47
CA GLY A 657 -19.31 3.07 0.68
C GLY A 657 -20.51 2.73 -0.20
N MET A 658 -20.26 2.34 -1.45
CA MET A 658 -21.27 1.83 -2.37
C MET A 658 -21.90 0.52 -1.87
N GLY A 659 -21.10 -0.41 -1.35
CA GLY A 659 -21.58 -1.63 -0.71
C GLY A 659 -22.54 -1.32 0.44
N PHE A 660 -22.15 -0.44 1.38
CA PHE A 660 -23.02 0.00 2.48
C PHE A 660 -24.26 0.74 1.99
N ALA A 661 -24.15 1.56 0.95
CA ALA A 661 -25.31 2.20 0.34
C ALA A 661 -26.30 1.16 -0.19
N ALA A 662 -25.80 0.15 -0.92
CA ALA A 662 -26.64 -0.93 -1.43
C ALA A 662 -27.33 -1.69 -0.30
N ASP A 663 -26.62 -1.95 0.80
CA ASP A 663 -27.15 -2.57 2.01
C ASP A 663 -28.32 -1.77 2.60
N TYR A 664 -28.09 -0.53 3.01
CA TYR A 664 -29.12 0.32 3.62
C TYR A 664 -30.31 0.56 2.69
N LEU A 665 -30.08 0.63 1.38
CA LEU A 665 -31.15 0.77 0.38
C LEU A 665 -31.93 -0.52 0.18
N SER A 666 -31.28 -1.69 0.29
CA SER A 666 -31.94 -2.99 0.24
C SER A 666 -33.01 -3.10 1.34
N HIS A 667 -32.66 -2.66 2.55
CA HIS A 667 -33.54 -2.60 3.71
C HIS A 667 -34.75 -1.68 3.51
N ALA A 668 -34.59 -0.58 2.76
CA ALA A 668 -35.62 0.43 2.55
C ALA A 668 -36.50 0.20 1.32
N SER A 669 -36.04 -0.62 0.38
CA SER A 669 -36.67 -0.80 -0.94
C SER A 669 -37.93 -1.68 -0.93
N ASP A 670 -38.17 -2.43 0.15
CA ASP A 670 -39.32 -3.34 0.26
C ASP A 670 -40.61 -2.64 0.70
N LYS A 671 -41.75 -3.34 0.57
CA LYS A 671 -43.05 -2.86 1.05
C LYS A 671 -43.02 -2.81 2.58
N ILE A 672 -43.27 -1.63 3.13
CA ILE A 672 -43.23 -1.39 4.57
C ILE A 672 -44.54 -1.86 5.19
N THR A 673 -44.46 -2.85 6.06
CA THR A 673 -45.57 -3.29 6.92
C THR A 673 -45.55 -2.56 8.28
N SER A 674 -44.39 -2.06 8.74
CA SER A 674 -44.23 -1.39 10.04
C SER A 674 -43.08 -0.36 10.06
N TRP A 675 -43.41 0.93 9.82
CA TRP A 675 -42.44 2.02 9.65
C TRP A 675 -41.52 2.30 10.86
N LYS A 676 -42.04 2.26 12.10
CA LYS A 676 -41.24 2.61 13.31
C LYS A 676 -40.13 1.59 13.61
N PHE A 677 -40.46 0.30 13.57
CA PHE A 677 -39.57 -0.79 13.98
C PHE A 677 -38.46 -1.07 12.95
N ASP A 678 -38.79 -1.00 11.66
CA ASP A 678 -37.81 -1.18 10.58
C ASP A 678 -36.85 0.03 10.52
N ASN A 679 -37.34 1.24 10.77
CA ASN A 679 -36.47 2.42 10.91
C ASN A 679 -35.58 2.33 12.15
N MET A 680 -36.09 1.82 13.28
CA MET A 680 -35.29 1.61 14.50
C MET A 680 -34.17 0.58 14.27
N ALA A 681 -34.47 -0.52 13.57
CA ALA A 681 -33.45 -1.51 13.20
C ALA A 681 -32.35 -0.88 12.34
N ARG A 682 -32.75 -0.13 11.29
CA ARG A 682 -31.81 0.53 10.37
C ARG A 682 -30.95 1.58 11.05
N TRP A 683 -31.54 2.46 11.87
CA TRP A 683 -30.79 3.50 12.57
C TRP A 683 -29.92 2.92 13.70
N GLY A 684 -30.34 1.83 14.35
CA GLY A 684 -29.51 1.11 15.32
C GLY A 684 -28.22 0.59 14.70
N ALA A 685 -28.34 -0.14 13.59
CA ALA A 685 -27.23 -0.62 12.76
C ALA A 685 -26.33 0.53 12.26
N ALA A 686 -26.95 1.61 11.76
CA ALA A 686 -26.25 2.80 11.30
C ALA A 686 -25.41 3.46 12.39
N ILE A 687 -25.98 3.65 13.58
CA ILE A 687 -25.31 4.33 14.69
C ILE A 687 -24.15 3.49 15.20
N THR A 688 -24.28 2.16 15.26
CA THR A 688 -23.16 1.28 15.64
C THR A 688 -22.02 1.38 14.63
N SER A 689 -22.30 1.20 13.34
CA SER A 689 -21.27 1.25 12.29
C SER A 689 -20.63 2.63 12.17
N CYS A 690 -21.43 3.70 12.23
CA CYS A 690 -20.94 5.08 12.26
C CYS A 690 -20.01 5.34 13.46
N SER A 691 -20.32 4.77 14.64
CA SER A 691 -19.49 4.96 15.82
C SER A 691 -18.15 4.24 15.70
N VAL A 692 -18.14 3.05 15.09
CA VAL A 692 -16.89 2.32 14.79
C VAL A 692 -16.01 3.15 13.86
N PHE A 693 -16.54 3.59 12.72
CA PHE A 693 -15.76 4.35 11.75
C PHE A 693 -15.33 5.71 12.25
N PHE A 694 -16.13 6.33 13.12
CA PHE A 694 -15.75 7.57 13.79
C PHE A 694 -14.54 7.36 14.72
N VAL A 695 -14.44 6.22 15.42
CA VAL A 695 -13.25 5.90 16.23
C VAL A 695 -12.04 5.67 15.33
N VAL A 696 -12.22 4.94 14.22
CA VAL A 696 -11.16 4.71 13.23
C VAL A 696 -10.66 6.04 12.63
N SER A 697 -11.52 7.06 12.53
CA SER A 697 -11.13 8.40 12.04
C SER A 697 -10.13 9.15 12.94
N PHE A 698 -9.84 8.64 14.15
CA PHE A 698 -8.80 9.18 15.04
C PHE A 698 -7.46 8.44 14.93
N SER A 699 -7.30 7.51 13.99
CA SER A 699 -6.00 6.89 13.69
C SER A 699 -4.98 7.97 13.34
N LYS A 700 -3.73 7.77 13.79
CA LYS A 700 -2.58 8.52 13.26
C LYS A 700 -2.24 8.07 11.85
N PHE A 701 -2.39 6.77 11.58
CA PHE A 701 -2.17 6.18 10.27
C PHE A 701 -3.17 6.73 9.23
N PRO A 702 -2.73 7.54 8.23
CA PRO A 702 -3.62 8.28 7.34
C PRO A 702 -4.61 7.41 6.55
N PRO A 703 -4.23 6.25 5.96
CA PRO A 703 -5.18 5.42 5.23
C PRO A 703 -6.34 4.91 6.10
N ALA A 704 -6.08 4.61 7.37
CA ALA A 704 -7.13 4.25 8.34
C ALA A 704 -7.98 5.47 8.70
N LYS A 705 -7.34 6.61 9.00
CA LYS A 705 -8.00 7.89 9.33
C LYS A 705 -8.97 8.31 8.22
N ASP A 706 -8.51 8.41 6.98
CA ASP A 706 -9.27 8.90 5.84
C ASP A 706 -10.40 7.94 5.46
N THR A 707 -10.12 6.63 5.47
CA THR A 707 -11.15 5.61 5.29
C THR A 707 -12.21 5.72 6.39
N GLY A 708 -11.82 5.93 7.64
CA GLY A 708 -12.72 6.14 8.77
C GLY A 708 -13.62 7.36 8.59
N VAL A 709 -13.07 8.51 8.20
CA VAL A 709 -13.83 9.74 7.91
C VAL A 709 -14.83 9.50 6.78
N LEU A 710 -14.36 8.98 5.64
CA LEU A 710 -15.19 8.77 4.45
C LEU A 710 -16.30 7.75 4.69
N LEU A 711 -16.02 6.62 5.36
CA LEU A 711 -17.05 5.62 5.67
C LEU A 711 -18.07 6.15 6.68
N THR A 712 -17.65 6.95 7.66
CA THR A 712 -18.57 7.62 8.60
C THR A 712 -19.56 8.52 7.84
N LEU A 713 -19.05 9.39 6.97
CA LEU A 713 -19.89 10.26 6.13
C LEU A 713 -20.80 9.43 5.22
N THR A 714 -20.26 8.37 4.61
CA THR A 714 -21.01 7.50 3.71
C THR A 714 -22.19 6.84 4.40
N ILE A 715 -22.03 6.33 5.62
CA ILE A 715 -23.14 5.68 6.34
C ILE A 715 -24.22 6.68 6.70
N ILE A 716 -23.84 7.87 7.16
CA ILE A 716 -24.80 8.94 7.47
C ILE A 716 -25.61 9.29 6.22
N ILE A 717 -24.92 9.49 5.09
CA ILE A 717 -25.56 9.78 3.79
C ILE A 717 -26.48 8.63 3.38
N SER A 718 -25.99 7.38 3.39
CA SER A 718 -26.74 6.19 2.97
C SER A 718 -27.98 5.95 3.81
N VAL A 719 -27.91 6.16 5.12
CA VAL A 719 -29.04 5.93 6.04
C VAL A 719 -30.08 7.05 5.94
N PHE A 720 -29.64 8.30 5.78
CA PHE A 720 -30.53 9.42 5.52
C PHE A 720 -31.27 9.23 4.20
N LEU A 721 -30.51 8.88 3.15
CA LEU A 721 -31.02 8.52 1.84
C LEU A 721 -32.05 7.37 2.02
N ALA A 722 -31.66 6.21 2.53
CA ALA A 722 -32.57 5.07 2.75
C ALA A 722 -33.84 5.44 3.55
N THR A 723 -33.75 6.38 4.49
CA THR A 723 -34.91 6.90 5.22
C THR A 723 -35.88 7.65 4.32
N LEU A 724 -35.38 8.54 3.46
CA LEU A 724 -36.21 9.20 2.45
C LEU A 724 -36.85 8.20 1.47
N LEU A 725 -36.11 7.19 1.03
CA LEU A 725 -36.67 6.14 0.15
C LEU A 725 -37.82 5.37 0.81
N SER A 726 -37.63 5.00 2.07
CA SER A 726 -38.63 4.31 2.90
C SER A 726 -39.91 5.14 3.06
N THR A 727 -39.79 6.46 3.28
CA THR A 727 -40.99 7.32 3.37
C THR A 727 -41.79 7.37 2.05
N VAL A 728 -41.09 7.42 0.90
CA VAL A 728 -41.72 7.43 -0.43
C VAL A 728 -42.37 6.07 -0.78
N SER A 729 -41.77 4.95 -0.37
CA SER A 729 -42.35 3.63 -0.58
C SER A 729 -43.59 3.39 0.29
N HIS A 730 -43.61 3.92 1.52
CA HIS A 730 -44.76 3.84 2.42
C HIS A 730 -46.00 4.61 1.90
N GLU A 731 -45.85 5.86 1.45
CA GLU A 731 -46.97 6.64 0.89
C GLU A 731 -47.61 5.95 -0.32
N ARG A 732 -46.81 5.30 -1.18
CA ARG A 732 -47.34 4.55 -2.33
C ARG A 732 -48.10 3.29 -1.91
N ALA A 733 -47.67 2.63 -0.84
CA ALA A 733 -48.35 1.44 -0.33
C ALA A 733 -49.73 1.80 0.27
N ILE A 734 -49.83 2.92 0.98
CA ILE A 734 -51.11 3.43 1.52
C ILE A 734 -52.09 3.75 0.38
N LYS A 735 -51.63 4.48 -0.65
CA LYS A 735 -52.48 4.80 -1.82
C LYS A 735 -52.98 3.57 -2.57
N GLN A 736 -52.17 2.51 -2.69
CA GLN A 736 -52.59 1.25 -3.30
C GLN A 736 -53.53 0.41 -2.43
N GLN A 737 -53.70 0.73 -1.15
CA GLN A 737 -54.69 0.10 -0.26
C GLN A 737 -56.00 0.92 -0.20
N GLU A 738 -55.96 2.20 -0.56
CA GLU A 738 -57.12 3.09 -0.66
C GLU A 738 -57.82 3.03 -2.03
N GLU A 739 -57.11 2.61 -3.09
CA GLU A 739 -57.63 2.23 -4.42
C GLU A 739 -58.04 0.76 -4.48
#